data_AF-A0A920FNK9-F1
#
_entry.id   AF-A0A920FNK9-F1
#
_cell.length_a   1.000
_cell.length_b   1.000
_cell.length_c   1.000
_cell.angle_alpha   90.00
_cell.angle_beta   90.00
_cell.angle_gamma   90.00
#
_symmetry.space_group_name_H-M   'P 1'
#
loop_
_entity.id
_entity.type
_entity.pdbx_description
1 polymer ?
#
loop_
_entity_poly.entity_id
_entity_poly.type
_entity_poly.pdbx_seq_one_letter_code
_entity_poly.pdbx_strand_id
1 'polypeptide(L)'
;MSEVILYIAVSLDGFIAPPNGSVDWLDEKRFQDGVGEEEDFGYKSFLKNVDLIVMGRKSYDQILDFGEWPYPEKHTKVFTHRIPQENPHDVEFVEGNVVKHLEQWKGSCSKNIWLLGGGELNTLFRQKSLIDRYIITLIPTFLGSGRRLFNEPLPMERLSLSSHQRWETDSFNWNINESANLRNMNSSLFPFTAIIGMDLARHSLIYHAIDRTLGGTVLMGHRGCAKSTLVRAFQEILSQDDGSEAPFVEVPLGASEERLLGSVDAPVWSSRGNGRSISGLLEQAHGGVLYVDEVNLLPDHLVDQTLDAAASGRYRLEREGLSREVEARFILVGTMNPEEGDLRPQLLDRFTHGVLIRDEYTAEERREIVRARMEFEDDPQDFRNLHRTELEHLRERIQEARTRLKSIRILEEQRVSVSERAASMGLEGIRAELGVLRTARCAAAWRGDNSVNESDLEEAWKLCLAHRHPQEDTPVPPRNTERPSATKTENRENQSPSPSRIGSKGSTKGLHPLEMSHRAFHPDLHDWWNQSGVFKKGINWFLGSRRVSPRSSSSSSIDWTATLAASRKKGWVPGSPLSLRYQNPERRPLLWLFLDASRSAGALKFLGTALTALQNLGLRQASRRFQVLLLKDDRLEWKLKRGTAGAALKTMDELRSASGKSRLHLALEKMDQAVRKAGVLPEDRLLICSDGLFTPDSAASLESEKRRFQGLLKKMVQRFHSSAWLHPLPKRGMRRWIPDLADSSKIQLIEIG
;
A
#
# COMPACT_ATOMS: atom_id res chain seq x y z
N MET A 1 -41.86 5.23 -0.62
CA MET A 1 -42.45 4.48 -1.74
C MET A 1 -42.20 3.02 -1.46
N SER A 2 -43.13 2.18 -1.85
CA SER A 2 -43.03 0.73 -1.74
C SER A 2 -41.96 0.19 -2.71
N GLU A 3 -41.01 -0.57 -2.17
CA GLU A 3 -39.93 -1.20 -2.96
C GLU A 3 -40.39 -2.57 -3.47
N VAL A 4 -40.02 -2.91 -4.71
CA VAL A 4 -40.13 -4.25 -5.26
C VAL A 4 -38.85 -5.01 -4.90
N ILE A 5 -39.00 -6.03 -4.06
CA ILE A 5 -37.88 -6.79 -3.51
C ILE A 5 -37.94 -8.21 -4.04
N LEU A 6 -36.86 -8.67 -4.68
CA LEU A 6 -36.65 -10.07 -5.01
C LEU A 6 -35.91 -10.74 -3.85
N TYR A 7 -36.63 -11.51 -3.04
CA TYR A 7 -36.07 -12.31 -1.94
C TYR A 7 -36.07 -13.79 -2.33
N ILE A 8 -34.90 -14.40 -2.50
CA ILE A 8 -34.78 -15.77 -3.02
C ILE A 8 -33.49 -16.49 -2.59
N ALA A 9 -33.57 -17.81 -2.44
CA ALA A 9 -32.41 -18.68 -2.21
C ALA A 9 -31.90 -19.29 -3.53
N VAL A 10 -30.58 -19.40 -3.67
CA VAL A 10 -29.90 -19.91 -4.87
C VAL A 10 -28.78 -20.88 -4.49
N SER A 11 -28.58 -21.91 -5.29
CA SER A 11 -27.45 -22.84 -5.20
C SER A 11 -26.15 -22.19 -5.71
N LEU A 12 -24.98 -22.77 -5.42
CA LEU A 12 -23.69 -22.22 -5.87
C LEU A 12 -23.54 -22.15 -7.40
N ASP A 13 -24.23 -23.03 -8.12
CA ASP A 13 -24.32 -23.06 -9.59
C ASP A 13 -25.49 -22.26 -10.18
N GLY A 14 -26.22 -21.50 -9.34
CA GLY A 14 -27.21 -20.51 -9.79
C GLY A 14 -28.61 -21.07 -10.10
N PHE A 15 -28.96 -22.21 -9.53
CA PHE A 15 -30.29 -22.81 -9.61
C PHE A 15 -31.12 -22.49 -8.36
N ILE A 16 -32.43 -22.28 -8.56
CA ILE A 16 -33.40 -22.01 -7.47
C ILE A 16 -34.23 -23.25 -7.11
N ALA A 17 -34.29 -24.23 -8.01
CA ALA A 17 -34.93 -25.52 -7.78
C ALA A 17 -34.36 -26.58 -8.75
N PRO A 18 -34.35 -27.87 -8.40
CA PRO A 18 -34.02 -28.96 -9.31
C PRO A 18 -35.08 -29.10 -10.44
N PRO A 19 -34.87 -29.99 -11.43
CA PRO A 19 -35.80 -30.15 -12.57
C PRO A 19 -37.23 -30.51 -12.15
N ASN A 20 -37.38 -31.27 -11.06
CA ASN A 20 -38.68 -31.64 -10.48
C ASN A 20 -39.39 -30.46 -9.77
N GLY A 21 -38.72 -29.32 -9.61
CA GLY A 21 -39.26 -28.15 -8.92
C GLY A 21 -39.25 -28.24 -7.39
N SER A 22 -38.76 -29.32 -6.79
CA SER A 22 -38.76 -29.50 -5.33
C SER A 22 -37.94 -28.41 -4.61
N VAL A 23 -38.35 -28.08 -3.38
CA VAL A 23 -37.62 -27.18 -2.46
C VAL A 23 -36.94 -27.94 -1.32
N ASP A 24 -37.03 -29.28 -1.30
CA ASP A 24 -36.53 -30.15 -0.21
C ASP A 24 -35.02 -30.02 0.02
N TRP A 25 -34.28 -29.59 -1.00
CA TRP A 25 -32.84 -29.30 -0.92
C TRP A 25 -32.51 -28.14 0.03
N LEU A 26 -33.50 -27.30 0.36
CA LEU A 26 -33.41 -26.25 1.38
C LEU A 26 -33.68 -26.79 2.79
N ASP A 27 -34.31 -27.96 2.92
CA ASP A 27 -34.78 -28.58 4.16
C ASP A 27 -33.86 -29.71 4.67
N GLU A 28 -32.64 -29.84 4.14
CA GLU A 28 -31.71 -30.88 4.60
C GLU A 28 -31.41 -30.74 6.10
N LYS A 29 -31.59 -31.83 6.87
CA LYS A 29 -31.32 -31.94 8.33
C LYS A 29 -29.99 -31.34 8.79
N ARG A 30 -28.98 -31.25 7.92
CA ARG A 30 -27.69 -30.59 8.19
C ARG A 30 -27.80 -29.09 8.49
N PHE A 31 -28.90 -28.44 8.12
CA PHE A 31 -29.19 -27.04 8.46
C PHE A 31 -29.96 -26.90 9.79
N GLN A 32 -30.38 -28.03 10.38
CA GLN A 32 -31.04 -28.12 11.69
C GLN A 32 -30.12 -28.76 12.75
N ASP A 33 -29.13 -29.56 12.35
CA ASP A 33 -28.16 -30.18 13.26
C ASP A 33 -27.11 -29.16 13.73
N GLY A 34 -27.38 -28.51 14.87
CA GLY A 34 -26.43 -27.66 15.59
C GLY A 34 -26.93 -26.27 15.97
N VAL A 35 -28.13 -25.89 15.51
CA VAL A 35 -28.76 -24.60 15.83
C VAL A 35 -30.21 -24.87 16.24
N GLY A 36 -30.69 -24.21 17.29
CA GLY A 36 -32.04 -24.43 17.82
C GLY A 36 -33.13 -24.28 16.75
N GLU A 37 -34.28 -24.89 17.00
CA GLU A 37 -35.47 -24.99 16.13
C GLU A 37 -36.06 -23.64 15.60
N GLU A 38 -35.36 -22.51 15.77
CA GLU A 38 -35.86 -21.15 15.55
C GLU A 38 -35.14 -20.30 14.49
N GLU A 39 -34.03 -20.76 13.87
CA GLU A 39 -33.35 -19.97 12.83
C GLU A 39 -34.10 -19.97 11.48
N ASP A 40 -34.55 -18.80 11.03
CA ASP A 40 -35.38 -18.62 9.82
C ASP A 40 -34.70 -17.80 8.71
N PHE A 41 -33.38 -17.59 8.81
CA PHE A 41 -32.57 -16.80 7.87
C PHE A 41 -33.10 -15.36 7.63
N GLY A 42 -33.84 -14.79 8.58
CA GLY A 42 -34.43 -13.45 8.48
C GLY A 42 -35.80 -13.41 7.76
N TYR A 43 -36.35 -14.56 7.39
CA TYR A 43 -37.59 -14.68 6.62
C TYR A 43 -38.81 -14.08 7.32
N LYS A 44 -39.04 -14.36 8.61
CA LYS A 44 -40.17 -13.79 9.38
C LYS A 44 -40.04 -12.28 9.52
N SER A 45 -38.81 -11.76 9.65
CA SER A 45 -38.54 -10.32 9.72
C SER A 45 -38.83 -9.63 8.38
N PHE A 46 -38.44 -10.26 7.27
CA PHE A 46 -38.76 -9.79 5.93
C PHE A 46 -40.28 -9.76 5.69
N LEU A 47 -40.98 -10.87 5.97
CA LEU A 47 -42.42 -11.02 5.71
C LEU A 47 -43.30 -10.01 6.48
N LYS A 48 -42.86 -9.54 7.66
CA LYS A 48 -43.53 -8.46 8.41
C LYS A 48 -43.58 -7.12 7.64
N ASN A 49 -42.60 -6.90 6.76
CA ASN A 49 -42.41 -5.69 5.98
C ASN A 49 -42.93 -5.80 4.53
N VAL A 50 -43.65 -6.88 4.22
CA VAL A 50 -44.28 -7.11 2.91
C VAL A 50 -45.79 -6.93 3.04
N ASP A 51 -46.38 -6.14 2.14
CA ASP A 51 -47.84 -5.96 2.04
C ASP A 51 -48.43 -6.73 0.85
N LEU A 52 -47.68 -6.84 -0.24
CA LEU A 52 -48.11 -7.44 -1.51
C LEU A 52 -47.13 -8.51 -1.95
N ILE A 53 -47.62 -9.70 -2.26
CA ILE A 53 -46.86 -10.79 -2.89
C ILE A 53 -47.25 -10.85 -4.35
N VAL A 54 -46.25 -10.83 -5.23
CA VAL A 54 -46.43 -10.94 -6.68
C VAL A 54 -45.73 -12.21 -7.15
N MET A 55 -46.48 -13.11 -7.80
CA MET A 55 -45.93 -14.38 -8.28
C MET A 55 -46.51 -14.79 -9.64
N GLY A 56 -45.83 -15.71 -10.31
CA GLY A 56 -46.31 -16.32 -11.55
C GLY A 56 -47.17 -17.55 -11.29
N ARG A 57 -48.03 -17.92 -12.26
CA ARG A 57 -48.93 -19.07 -12.14
C ARG A 57 -48.24 -20.39 -11.76
N LYS A 58 -47.09 -20.71 -12.38
CA LYS A 58 -46.34 -21.95 -12.08
C LYS A 58 -45.86 -22.01 -10.63
N SER A 59 -45.48 -20.86 -10.05
CA SER A 59 -45.08 -20.78 -8.65
C SER A 59 -46.27 -20.88 -7.71
N TYR A 60 -47.41 -20.30 -8.10
CA TYR A 60 -48.67 -20.46 -7.37
C TYR A 60 -49.12 -21.91 -7.32
N ASP A 61 -49.18 -22.61 -8.47
CA ASP A 61 -49.58 -24.02 -8.53
C ASP A 61 -48.68 -24.91 -7.68
N GLN A 62 -47.36 -24.67 -7.74
CA GLN A 62 -46.39 -25.39 -6.93
C GLN A 62 -46.58 -25.16 -5.42
N ILE A 63 -46.99 -23.97 -4.99
CA ILE A 63 -47.26 -23.69 -3.57
C ILE A 63 -48.48 -24.47 -3.08
N LEU A 64 -49.48 -24.67 -3.94
CA LEU A 64 -50.66 -25.48 -3.61
C LEU A 64 -50.31 -26.95 -3.38
N ASP A 65 -49.32 -27.47 -4.10
CA ASP A 65 -48.85 -28.85 -3.94
C ASP A 65 -48.20 -29.10 -2.56
N PHE A 66 -47.81 -28.04 -1.83
CA PHE A 66 -47.22 -28.13 -0.49
C PHE A 66 -48.26 -28.22 0.65
N GLY A 67 -49.57 -28.17 0.35
CA GLY A 67 -50.64 -28.34 1.33
C GLY A 67 -51.40 -27.03 1.64
N GLU A 68 -51.42 -26.61 2.91
CA GLU A 68 -52.15 -25.40 3.32
C GLU A 68 -51.49 -24.12 2.78
N TRP A 69 -52.33 -23.15 2.40
CA TRP A 69 -51.85 -21.89 1.84
C TRP A 69 -50.99 -21.10 2.87
N PRO A 70 -49.71 -20.82 2.57
CA PRO A 70 -48.77 -20.29 3.54
C PRO A 70 -48.92 -18.78 3.83
N TYR A 71 -49.79 -18.07 3.11
CA TYR A 71 -49.93 -16.61 3.19
C TYR A 71 -51.37 -16.12 3.43
N PRO A 72 -52.06 -16.57 4.49
CA PRO A 72 -53.49 -16.30 4.71
C PRO A 72 -53.86 -14.83 4.96
N GLU A 73 -52.89 -13.94 5.20
CA GLU A 73 -53.11 -12.51 5.52
C GLU A 73 -52.37 -11.55 4.59
N LYS A 74 -51.80 -12.04 3.48
CA LYS A 74 -51.04 -11.22 2.53
C LYS A 74 -51.79 -11.11 1.22
N HIS A 75 -51.96 -9.87 0.74
CA HIS A 75 -52.49 -9.66 -0.60
C HIS A 75 -51.56 -10.30 -1.62
N THR A 76 -52.09 -11.23 -2.40
CA THR A 76 -51.31 -11.99 -3.36
C THR A 76 -51.87 -11.77 -4.77
N LYS A 77 -51.00 -11.33 -5.69
CA LYS A 77 -51.31 -11.17 -7.11
C LYS A 77 -50.61 -12.27 -7.90
N VAL A 78 -51.37 -13.03 -8.68
CA VAL A 78 -50.85 -14.11 -9.52
C VAL A 78 -50.95 -13.70 -10.98
N PHE A 79 -49.81 -13.52 -11.64
CA PHE A 79 -49.75 -13.27 -13.07
C PHE A 79 -50.05 -14.54 -13.85
N THR A 80 -51.09 -14.48 -14.68
CA THR A 80 -51.53 -15.59 -15.53
C THR A 80 -52.17 -15.08 -16.83
N HIS A 81 -52.04 -15.88 -17.90
CA HIS A 81 -52.78 -15.67 -19.16
C HIS A 81 -54.14 -16.39 -19.18
N ARG A 82 -54.46 -17.12 -18.11
CA ARG A 82 -55.72 -17.85 -17.94
C ARG A 82 -56.21 -17.66 -16.52
N ILE A 83 -57.31 -16.93 -16.37
CA ILE A 83 -57.94 -16.69 -15.08
C ILE A 83 -58.82 -17.91 -14.74
N PRO A 84 -58.54 -18.63 -13.64
CA PRO A 84 -59.36 -19.76 -13.22
C PRO A 84 -60.76 -19.30 -12.76
N GLN A 85 -61.76 -20.14 -12.95
CA GLN A 85 -63.14 -19.86 -12.52
C GLN A 85 -63.33 -19.97 -11.00
N GLU A 86 -62.50 -20.76 -10.33
CA GLU A 86 -62.49 -20.94 -8.88
C GLU A 86 -61.26 -20.27 -8.27
N ASN A 87 -61.46 -19.58 -7.14
CA ASN A 87 -60.41 -18.90 -6.39
C ASN A 87 -60.45 -19.29 -4.90
N PRO A 88 -59.89 -20.45 -4.55
CA PRO A 88 -60.03 -21.01 -3.20
C PRO A 88 -59.20 -20.31 -2.10
N HIS A 89 -58.28 -19.39 -2.45
CA HIS A 89 -57.29 -18.84 -1.51
C HIS A 89 -57.24 -17.30 -1.45
N ASP A 90 -58.31 -16.62 -1.89
CA ASP A 90 -58.42 -15.16 -1.88
C ASP A 90 -57.23 -14.44 -2.57
N VAL A 91 -56.72 -15.04 -3.66
CA VAL A 91 -55.64 -14.46 -4.47
C VAL A 91 -56.22 -13.74 -5.68
N GLU A 92 -55.64 -12.64 -6.12
CA GLU A 92 -56.13 -11.94 -7.30
C GLU A 92 -55.32 -12.34 -8.53
N PHE A 93 -56.01 -12.88 -9.55
CA PHE A 93 -55.39 -13.21 -10.82
C PHE A 93 -55.33 -11.98 -11.71
N VAL A 94 -54.13 -11.67 -12.20
CA VAL A 94 -53.85 -10.45 -12.96
C VAL A 94 -53.33 -10.81 -14.34
N GLU A 95 -53.93 -10.19 -15.36
CA GLU A 95 -53.53 -10.31 -16.77
C GLU A 95 -53.02 -8.97 -17.31
N GLY A 96 -52.13 -9.00 -18.30
CA GLY A 96 -51.69 -7.82 -19.04
C GLY A 96 -50.31 -7.28 -18.62
N ASN A 97 -50.10 -5.98 -18.82
CA ASN A 97 -48.78 -5.35 -18.73
C ASN A 97 -48.33 -5.14 -17.27
N VAL A 98 -47.29 -5.85 -16.87
CA VAL A 98 -46.66 -5.80 -15.53
C VAL A 98 -46.30 -4.38 -15.08
N VAL A 99 -45.80 -3.52 -15.97
CA VAL A 99 -45.37 -2.15 -15.63
C VAL A 99 -46.56 -1.32 -15.16
N LYS A 100 -47.68 -1.37 -15.90
CA LYS A 100 -48.90 -0.60 -15.58
C LYS A 100 -49.47 -1.02 -14.23
N HIS A 101 -49.47 -2.31 -13.95
CA HIS A 101 -49.96 -2.87 -12.69
C HIS A 101 -49.06 -2.46 -11.51
N LEU A 102 -47.73 -2.51 -11.67
CA LEU A 102 -46.81 -2.07 -10.62
C LEU A 102 -46.90 -0.58 -10.30
N GLU A 103 -47.09 0.29 -11.31
CA GLU A 103 -47.29 1.73 -11.08
C GLU A 103 -48.53 1.99 -10.22
N GLN A 104 -49.61 1.25 -10.46
CA GLN A 104 -50.83 1.34 -9.66
C GLN A 104 -50.60 0.82 -8.23
N TRP A 105 -49.93 -0.32 -8.08
CA TRP A 105 -49.70 -0.93 -6.76
C TRP A 105 -48.69 -0.16 -5.91
N LYS A 106 -47.65 0.42 -6.52
CA LYS A 106 -46.68 1.26 -5.80
C LYS A 106 -47.35 2.47 -5.14
N GLY A 107 -48.45 2.97 -5.73
CA GLY A 107 -49.26 4.05 -5.17
C GLY A 107 -50.18 3.63 -4.02
N SER A 108 -50.60 2.37 -3.95
CA SER A 108 -51.57 1.87 -2.97
C SER A 108 -50.97 1.09 -1.79
N CYS A 109 -49.76 0.55 -1.94
CA CYS A 109 -49.11 -0.26 -0.91
C CYS A 109 -48.41 0.61 0.14
N SER A 110 -48.60 0.28 1.42
CA SER A 110 -47.98 0.99 2.55
C SER A 110 -46.58 0.48 2.90
N LYS A 111 -46.27 -0.78 2.58
CA LYS A 111 -44.97 -1.46 2.71
C LYS A 111 -44.53 -2.07 1.38
N ASN A 112 -43.59 -3.02 1.42
CA ASN A 112 -42.90 -3.51 0.22
C ASN A 112 -43.70 -4.55 -0.55
N ILE A 113 -43.35 -4.66 -1.84
CA ILE A 113 -43.86 -5.65 -2.78
C ILE A 113 -42.80 -6.75 -2.87
N TRP A 114 -43.16 -7.98 -2.55
CA TRP A 114 -42.28 -9.13 -2.70
C TRP A 114 -42.53 -9.83 -4.03
N LEU A 115 -41.48 -9.91 -4.85
CA LEU A 115 -41.46 -10.73 -6.05
C LEU A 115 -41.09 -12.17 -5.67
N LEU A 116 -42.08 -13.06 -5.69
CA LEU A 116 -41.98 -14.46 -5.30
C LEU A 116 -42.08 -15.35 -6.54
N GLY A 117 -41.07 -16.19 -6.78
CA GLY A 117 -41.19 -17.30 -7.72
C GLY A 117 -40.10 -17.40 -8.78
N GLY A 118 -40.43 -18.13 -9.84
CA GLY A 118 -39.48 -18.68 -10.81
C GLY A 118 -39.14 -17.79 -12.02
N GLY A 119 -38.11 -18.22 -12.74
CA GLY A 119 -37.32 -17.40 -13.66
C GLY A 119 -38.07 -16.60 -14.74
N GLU A 120 -39.25 -16.98 -15.23
CA GLU A 120 -39.95 -16.22 -16.28
C GLU A 120 -40.37 -14.81 -15.82
N LEU A 121 -41.06 -14.74 -14.66
CA LEU A 121 -41.53 -13.46 -14.12
C LEU A 121 -40.35 -12.62 -13.62
N ASN A 122 -39.36 -13.24 -12.96
CA ASN A 122 -38.14 -12.56 -12.52
C ASN A 122 -37.35 -11.99 -13.70
N THR A 123 -37.27 -12.75 -14.81
CA THR A 123 -36.63 -12.30 -16.05
C THR A 123 -37.36 -11.10 -16.63
N LEU A 124 -38.69 -11.11 -16.66
CA LEU A 124 -39.48 -10.00 -17.15
C LEU A 124 -39.34 -8.73 -16.29
N PHE A 125 -39.39 -8.87 -14.96
CA PHE A 125 -39.19 -7.76 -14.02
C PHE A 125 -37.79 -7.18 -14.15
N ARG A 126 -36.77 -8.03 -14.31
CA ARG A 126 -35.38 -7.62 -14.50
C ARG A 126 -35.15 -6.96 -15.86
N GLN A 127 -35.70 -7.49 -16.96
CA GLN A 127 -35.60 -6.87 -18.30
C GLN A 127 -36.18 -5.45 -18.34
N LYS A 128 -37.13 -5.15 -17.47
CA LYS A 128 -37.79 -3.85 -17.37
C LYS A 128 -37.23 -2.97 -16.24
N SER A 129 -36.17 -3.41 -15.55
CA SER A 129 -35.57 -2.73 -14.39
C SER A 129 -36.61 -2.31 -13.34
N LEU A 130 -37.50 -3.25 -13.00
CA LEU A 130 -38.61 -3.03 -12.05
C LEU A 130 -38.30 -3.53 -10.64
N ILE A 131 -37.13 -4.12 -10.41
CA ILE A 131 -36.71 -4.67 -9.11
C ILE A 131 -35.86 -3.61 -8.42
N ASP A 132 -36.33 -3.09 -7.29
CA ASP A 132 -35.62 -2.04 -6.54
C ASP A 132 -34.50 -2.62 -5.64
N ARG A 133 -34.69 -3.86 -5.16
CA ARG A 133 -33.75 -4.52 -4.24
C ARG A 133 -33.69 -6.04 -4.42
N TYR A 134 -32.49 -6.59 -4.36
CA TYR A 134 -32.23 -8.02 -4.39
C TYR A 134 -31.77 -8.49 -3.02
N ILE A 135 -32.43 -9.53 -2.50
CA ILE A 135 -32.00 -10.25 -1.31
C ILE A 135 -31.77 -11.70 -1.74
N ILE A 136 -30.51 -12.05 -1.94
CA ILE A 136 -30.09 -13.36 -2.45
C ILE A 136 -29.41 -14.15 -1.34
N THR A 137 -29.98 -15.29 -1.00
CA THR A 137 -29.37 -16.25 -0.07
C THR A 137 -28.63 -17.31 -0.86
N LEU A 138 -27.30 -17.34 -0.78
CA LEU A 138 -26.46 -18.37 -1.34
C LEU A 138 -26.40 -19.57 -0.38
N ILE A 139 -26.88 -20.71 -0.87
CA ILE A 139 -26.81 -22.00 -0.17
C ILE A 139 -25.62 -22.78 -0.73
N PRO A 140 -24.72 -23.32 0.11
CA PRO A 140 -23.48 -23.99 -0.31
C PRO A 140 -23.75 -25.39 -0.88
N THR A 141 -24.54 -25.49 -1.94
CA THR A 141 -24.94 -26.74 -2.59
C THR A 141 -24.93 -26.56 -4.10
N PHE A 142 -24.55 -27.60 -4.84
CA PHE A 142 -24.64 -27.66 -6.29
C PHE A 142 -25.83 -28.54 -6.68
N LEU A 143 -26.74 -28.03 -7.51
CA LEU A 143 -27.89 -28.81 -7.99
C LEU A 143 -27.60 -29.51 -9.34
N GLY A 144 -26.59 -29.05 -10.08
CA GLY A 144 -26.13 -29.58 -11.36
C GLY A 144 -27.06 -29.29 -12.55
N SER A 145 -28.38 -29.27 -12.33
CA SER A 145 -29.39 -28.90 -13.31
C SER A 145 -30.66 -28.44 -12.61
N GLY A 146 -31.53 -27.70 -13.31
CA GLY A 146 -32.81 -27.28 -12.77
C GLY A 146 -33.26 -25.92 -13.27
N ARG A 147 -34.17 -25.31 -12.50
CA ARG A 147 -34.73 -23.99 -12.77
C ARG A 147 -33.72 -22.94 -12.33
N ARG A 148 -33.32 -22.06 -13.25
CA ARG A 148 -32.42 -20.94 -12.98
C ARG A 148 -33.19 -19.76 -12.38
N LEU A 149 -32.46 -18.88 -11.70
CA LEU A 149 -33.01 -17.62 -11.18
C LEU A 149 -33.59 -16.73 -12.30
N PHE A 150 -32.94 -16.72 -13.47
CA PHE A 150 -33.38 -16.07 -14.70
C PHE A 150 -33.30 -17.08 -15.84
N ASN A 151 -34.32 -17.10 -16.70
CA ASN A 151 -34.49 -18.15 -17.72
C ASN A 151 -33.72 -17.88 -19.03
N GLU A 152 -33.28 -16.64 -19.22
CA GLU A 152 -32.53 -16.22 -20.40
C GLU A 152 -31.26 -15.49 -19.98
N PRO A 153 -30.20 -15.50 -20.82
CA PRO A 153 -29.03 -14.66 -20.61
C PRO A 153 -29.44 -13.20 -20.72
N LEU A 154 -29.48 -12.53 -19.59
CA LEU A 154 -29.82 -11.11 -19.49
C LEU A 154 -28.56 -10.25 -19.57
N PRO A 155 -28.66 -9.02 -20.12
CA PRO A 155 -27.54 -8.09 -20.16
C PRO A 155 -26.96 -7.85 -18.74
N MET A 156 -25.67 -7.56 -18.68
CA MET A 156 -24.99 -7.32 -17.42
C MET A 156 -25.51 -6.07 -16.74
N GLU A 157 -25.84 -6.21 -15.47
CA GLU A 157 -26.37 -5.17 -14.60
C GLU A 157 -25.48 -5.05 -13.37
N ARG A 158 -25.25 -3.83 -12.91
CA ARG A 158 -24.33 -3.58 -11.79
C ARG A 158 -25.08 -3.16 -10.56
N LEU A 159 -24.98 -3.99 -9.55
CA LEU A 159 -25.66 -3.84 -8.27
C LEU A 159 -24.64 -3.45 -7.18
N SER A 160 -25.07 -2.67 -6.20
CA SER A 160 -24.28 -2.26 -5.04
C SER A 160 -24.69 -3.05 -3.80
N LEU A 161 -23.74 -3.71 -3.14
CA LEU A 161 -24.02 -4.47 -1.92
C LEU A 161 -24.44 -3.50 -0.81
N SER A 162 -25.70 -3.58 -0.37
CA SER A 162 -26.28 -2.77 0.70
C SER A 162 -26.01 -3.36 2.09
N SER A 163 -26.01 -4.68 2.23
CA SER A 163 -25.57 -5.39 3.45
C SER A 163 -25.26 -6.86 3.17
N HIS A 164 -24.51 -7.53 4.05
CA HIS A 164 -24.36 -8.99 4.03
C HIS A 164 -24.48 -9.58 5.43
N GLN A 165 -24.91 -10.82 5.50
CA GLN A 165 -24.99 -11.59 6.75
C GLN A 165 -24.61 -13.05 6.46
N ARG A 166 -23.97 -13.71 7.44
CA ARG A 166 -23.58 -15.12 7.40
C ARG A 166 -24.20 -15.83 8.59
N TRP A 167 -24.73 -17.03 8.38
CA TRP A 167 -25.24 -17.91 9.44
C TRP A 167 -24.27 -19.06 9.70
N GLU A 168 -24.36 -19.68 10.88
CA GLU A 168 -23.45 -20.74 11.32
C GLU A 168 -23.49 -22.00 10.45
N THR A 169 -24.59 -22.18 9.70
CA THR A 169 -24.82 -23.28 8.76
C THR A 169 -24.18 -23.11 7.37
N ASP A 170 -23.17 -22.24 7.25
CA ASP A 170 -22.48 -21.89 6.00
C ASP A 170 -23.38 -21.27 4.89
N SER A 171 -24.55 -20.75 5.24
CA SER A 171 -25.40 -19.95 4.35
C SER A 171 -25.04 -18.45 4.40
N PHE A 172 -25.10 -17.77 3.25
CA PHE A 172 -24.72 -16.36 3.09
C PHE A 172 -25.85 -15.55 2.45
N ASN A 173 -26.22 -14.41 3.03
CA ASN A 173 -27.27 -13.54 2.48
C ASN A 173 -26.67 -12.20 2.05
N TRP A 174 -26.94 -11.84 0.80
CA TRP A 174 -26.50 -10.61 0.16
C TRP A 174 -27.72 -9.73 -0.07
N ASN A 175 -27.71 -8.55 0.52
CA ASN A 175 -28.67 -7.49 0.26
C ASN A 175 -28.01 -6.52 -0.72
N ILE A 176 -28.60 -6.32 -1.90
CA ILE A 176 -27.98 -5.59 -3.00
C ILE A 176 -28.98 -4.58 -3.57
N ASN A 177 -28.60 -3.30 -3.64
CA ASN A 177 -29.39 -2.20 -4.21
C ASN A 177 -28.95 -1.90 -5.64
N GLU A 178 -29.89 -1.52 -6.50
CA GLU A 178 -29.60 -1.11 -7.87
C GLU A 178 -29.21 0.38 -7.91
N SER A 179 -27.96 0.71 -8.24
CA SER A 179 -27.57 2.07 -8.66
C SER A 179 -26.18 2.15 -9.28
N ALA A 180 -26.16 2.77 -10.46
CA ALA A 180 -25.09 3.50 -11.13
C ALA A 180 -23.76 2.77 -11.44
N ASN A 181 -23.66 2.32 -12.70
CA ASN A 181 -22.47 2.28 -13.56
C ASN A 181 -21.12 2.06 -12.90
N LEU A 182 -20.59 0.85 -13.07
CA LEU A 182 -19.16 0.59 -12.89
C LEU A 182 -18.56 -0.22 -14.05
N ARG A 183 -19.18 -0.41 -15.23
CA ARG A 183 -18.54 -1.17 -16.32
C ARG A 183 -17.63 -0.21 -17.08
N ASN A 184 -16.35 -0.22 -16.70
CA ASN A 184 -15.23 -0.53 -17.58
C ASN A 184 -13.88 -0.40 -16.83
N MET A 185 -13.20 -1.51 -16.55
CA MET A 185 -11.74 -1.46 -16.28
C MET A 185 -10.91 -1.73 -17.53
N ASN A 186 -11.49 -2.38 -18.55
CA ASN A 186 -10.87 -2.51 -19.88
C ASN A 186 -11.22 -1.36 -20.84
N SER A 187 -11.90 -0.28 -20.42
CA SER A 187 -11.96 0.95 -21.25
C SER A 187 -11.13 2.10 -20.68
N SER A 188 -10.45 1.89 -19.55
CA SER A 188 -9.62 2.92 -18.91
C SER A 188 -8.12 2.72 -19.13
N LEU A 189 -7.72 1.59 -19.72
CA LEU A 189 -6.34 1.32 -20.08
C LEU A 189 -6.00 1.97 -21.42
N PHE A 190 -4.80 2.54 -21.50
CA PHE A 190 -4.29 3.11 -22.74
C PHE A 190 -3.78 1.96 -23.63
N PRO A 191 -4.15 1.88 -24.92
CA PRO A 191 -3.77 0.76 -25.79
C PRO A 191 -2.26 0.59 -25.90
N PHE A 192 -1.75 -0.64 -25.84
CA PHE A 192 -0.31 -0.91 -25.99
C PHE A 192 0.22 -0.46 -27.37
N THR A 193 -0.58 -0.61 -28.41
CA THR A 193 -0.26 -0.20 -29.79
C THR A 193 -0.25 1.33 -29.97
N ALA A 194 -0.97 2.06 -29.13
CA ALA A 194 -1.00 3.52 -29.14
C ALA A 194 0.21 4.16 -28.44
N ILE A 195 1.08 3.38 -27.81
CA ILE A 195 2.28 3.90 -27.15
C ILE A 195 3.31 4.30 -28.20
N ILE A 196 3.63 5.59 -28.22
CA ILE A 196 4.57 6.21 -29.16
C ILE A 196 5.96 6.31 -28.52
N GLY A 197 6.98 5.92 -29.28
CA GLY A 197 8.35 5.85 -28.81
C GLY A 197 8.61 4.66 -27.87
N MET A 198 9.69 4.74 -27.10
CA MET A 198 10.13 3.70 -26.15
C MET A 198 10.31 2.30 -26.76
N ASP A 199 10.80 2.22 -28.00
CA ASP A 199 10.89 0.96 -28.77
C ASP A 199 11.60 -0.16 -27.99
N LEU A 200 12.73 0.16 -27.35
CA LEU A 200 13.45 -0.80 -26.51
C LEU A 200 12.62 -1.32 -25.34
N ALA A 201 11.81 -0.46 -24.69
CA ALA A 201 10.94 -0.90 -23.59
C ALA A 201 9.77 -1.75 -24.11
N ARG A 202 9.20 -1.40 -25.27
CA ARG A 202 8.16 -2.20 -25.94
C ARG A 202 8.69 -3.57 -26.35
N HIS A 203 9.86 -3.63 -26.98
CA HIS A 203 10.52 -4.88 -27.35
C HIS A 203 10.85 -5.74 -26.13
N SER A 204 11.37 -5.14 -25.05
CA SER A 204 11.60 -5.85 -23.79
C SER A 204 10.33 -6.57 -23.30
N LEU A 205 9.20 -5.88 -23.27
CA LEU A 205 7.92 -6.43 -22.82
C LEU A 205 7.39 -7.50 -23.79
N ILE A 206 7.50 -7.29 -25.11
CA ILE A 206 7.15 -8.28 -26.13
C ILE A 206 7.99 -9.55 -25.97
N TYR A 207 9.30 -9.44 -25.74
CA TYR A 207 10.17 -10.60 -25.52
C TYR A 207 9.80 -11.37 -24.25
N HIS A 208 9.36 -10.70 -23.19
CA HIS A 208 8.82 -11.35 -22.00
C HIS A 208 7.44 -12.00 -22.23
N ALA A 209 6.62 -11.47 -23.15
CA ALA A 209 5.39 -12.13 -23.58
C ALA A 209 5.66 -13.40 -24.42
N ILE A 210 6.74 -13.40 -25.21
CA ILE A 210 7.19 -14.55 -26.02
C ILE A 210 7.83 -15.63 -25.13
N ASP A 211 8.84 -15.28 -24.33
CA ASP A 211 9.49 -16.16 -23.36
C ASP A 211 9.22 -15.66 -21.94
N ARG A 212 8.16 -16.19 -21.31
CA ARG A 212 7.80 -15.85 -19.92
C ARG A 212 8.85 -16.26 -18.90
N THR A 213 9.84 -17.07 -19.29
CA THR A 213 10.95 -17.50 -18.43
C THR A 213 12.21 -16.68 -18.65
N LEU A 214 12.18 -15.66 -19.51
CA LEU A 214 13.33 -14.81 -19.86
C LEU A 214 13.94 -14.15 -18.62
N GLY A 215 13.12 -13.90 -17.60
CA GLY A 215 13.48 -13.31 -16.31
C GLY A 215 12.55 -12.14 -15.99
N GLY A 216 13.03 -11.20 -15.18
CA GLY A 216 12.35 -9.93 -14.96
C GLY A 216 12.87 -8.81 -15.86
N THR A 217 12.04 -7.80 -16.10
CA THR A 217 12.46 -6.53 -16.68
C THR A 217 12.30 -5.39 -15.70
N VAL A 218 13.24 -4.45 -15.71
CA VAL A 218 13.15 -3.21 -14.96
C VAL A 218 13.20 -2.00 -15.90
N LEU A 219 12.20 -1.12 -15.77
CA LEU A 219 12.08 0.11 -16.53
C LEU A 219 12.52 1.29 -15.66
N MET A 220 13.61 1.93 -16.05
CA MET A 220 14.25 3.04 -15.34
C MET A 220 13.99 4.34 -16.09
N GLY A 221 13.66 5.42 -15.38
CA GLY A 221 13.52 6.74 -15.98
C GLY A 221 12.94 7.75 -15.01
N HIS A 222 12.94 9.03 -15.37
CA HIS A 222 12.38 10.09 -14.53
C HIS A 222 10.85 10.00 -14.40
N ARG A 223 10.27 10.84 -13.55
CA ARG A 223 8.81 10.95 -13.44
C ARG A 223 8.24 11.58 -14.72
N GLY A 224 7.14 11.02 -15.23
CA GLY A 224 6.49 11.52 -16.46
C GLY A 224 6.82 10.76 -17.74
N CYS A 225 7.76 9.81 -17.75
CA CYS A 225 8.05 8.97 -18.94
C CYS A 225 7.01 7.87 -19.20
N ALA A 226 5.76 7.98 -18.72
CA ALA A 226 4.69 7.00 -18.88
C ALA A 226 5.05 5.51 -18.57
N LYS A 227 6.03 5.25 -17.69
CA LYS A 227 6.50 3.88 -17.35
C LYS A 227 5.36 2.99 -16.87
N SER A 228 4.57 3.47 -15.90
CA SER A 228 3.43 2.73 -15.35
C SER A 228 2.31 2.57 -16.38
N THR A 229 2.11 3.55 -17.27
CA THR A 229 1.16 3.44 -18.39
C THR A 229 1.55 2.31 -19.34
N LEU A 230 2.84 2.21 -19.70
CA LEU A 230 3.37 1.15 -20.56
C LEU A 230 3.19 -0.24 -19.93
N VAL A 231 3.51 -0.40 -18.65
CA VAL A 231 3.34 -1.69 -17.94
C VAL A 231 1.87 -2.07 -17.78
N ARG A 232 0.98 -1.10 -17.56
CA ARG A 232 -0.46 -1.38 -17.48
C ARG A 232 -1.04 -1.74 -18.85
N ALA A 233 -0.58 -1.09 -19.92
CA ALA A 233 -0.95 -1.43 -21.29
C ALA A 233 -0.45 -2.83 -21.70
N PHE A 234 0.69 -3.27 -21.16
CA PHE A 234 1.25 -4.60 -21.40
C PHE A 234 0.28 -5.74 -21.04
N GLN A 235 -0.61 -5.54 -20.06
CA GLN A 235 -1.66 -6.50 -19.73
C GLN A 235 -2.50 -6.88 -20.96
N GLU A 236 -2.70 -5.95 -21.89
CA GLU A 236 -3.54 -6.18 -23.08
C GLU A 236 -2.91 -7.13 -24.09
N ILE A 237 -1.59 -7.27 -24.12
CA ILE A 237 -0.94 -8.18 -25.08
C ILE A 237 -0.72 -9.58 -24.51
N LEU A 238 -1.08 -9.79 -23.23
CA LEU A 238 -0.95 -11.07 -22.56
C LEU A 238 -2.26 -11.85 -22.64
N SER A 239 -2.24 -12.92 -23.43
CA SER A 239 -3.30 -13.91 -23.47
C SER A 239 -2.79 -15.22 -22.88
N GLN A 240 -3.62 -15.90 -22.08
CA GLN A 240 -3.32 -17.28 -21.68
C GLN A 240 -3.50 -18.24 -22.85
N ASP A 241 -2.86 -19.41 -22.76
CA ASP A 241 -2.94 -20.45 -23.79
C ASP A 241 -4.38 -21.01 -23.97
N ASP A 242 -5.27 -20.76 -23.00
CA ASP A 242 -6.69 -21.11 -23.01
C ASP A 242 -7.62 -19.95 -23.46
N GLY A 243 -7.05 -18.81 -23.85
CA GLY A 243 -7.78 -17.61 -24.26
C GLY A 243 -8.30 -16.73 -23.11
N SER A 244 -8.01 -17.06 -21.85
CA SER A 244 -8.33 -16.21 -20.70
C SER A 244 -7.35 -15.03 -20.55
N GLU A 245 -7.80 -13.96 -19.88
CA GLU A 245 -6.94 -12.82 -19.56
C GLU A 245 -5.89 -13.22 -18.52
N ALA A 246 -4.64 -12.83 -18.76
CA ALA A 246 -3.57 -13.09 -17.80
C ALA A 246 -3.76 -12.23 -16.52
N PRO A 247 -3.56 -12.79 -15.31
CA PRO A 247 -3.68 -12.02 -14.09
C PRO A 247 -2.61 -10.92 -14.05
N PHE A 248 -3.01 -9.72 -13.63
CA PHE A 248 -2.10 -8.60 -13.44
C PHE A 248 -2.15 -8.18 -11.97
N VAL A 249 -1.06 -8.42 -11.24
CA VAL A 249 -1.00 -8.20 -9.79
C VAL A 249 0.01 -7.10 -9.48
N GLU A 250 -0.45 -6.03 -8.86
CA GLU A 250 0.37 -4.90 -8.43
C GLU A 250 0.78 -5.07 -6.96
N VAL A 251 2.10 -4.99 -6.69
CA VAL A 251 2.65 -5.08 -5.33
C VAL A 251 2.66 -3.69 -4.69
N PRO A 252 1.90 -3.47 -3.60
CA PRO A 252 1.93 -2.20 -2.91
C PRO A 252 3.28 -2.00 -2.20
N LEU A 253 3.80 -0.77 -2.20
CA LEU A 253 5.09 -0.42 -1.56
C LEU A 253 5.20 -0.84 -0.09
N GLY A 254 4.08 -0.91 0.62
CA GLY A 254 4.00 -1.36 2.01
C GLY A 254 3.59 -2.82 2.18
N ALA A 255 3.74 -3.65 1.16
CA ALA A 255 3.42 -5.07 1.24
C ALA A 255 4.22 -5.73 2.37
N SER A 256 3.53 -6.44 3.26
CA SER A 256 4.18 -7.34 4.19
C SER A 256 4.60 -8.61 3.46
N GLU A 257 5.59 -9.32 4.01
CA GLU A 257 5.98 -10.66 3.56
C GLU A 257 4.78 -11.61 3.48
N GLU A 258 3.89 -11.56 4.47
CA GLU A 258 2.68 -12.38 4.53
C GLU A 258 1.70 -12.07 3.39
N ARG A 259 1.59 -10.81 2.95
CA ARG A 259 0.75 -10.47 1.79
C ARG A 259 1.41 -10.92 0.49
N LEU A 260 2.73 -10.84 0.39
CA LEU A 260 3.48 -11.23 -0.79
C LEU A 260 3.48 -12.75 -0.99
N LEU A 261 3.87 -13.51 0.04
CA LEU A 261 4.02 -14.96 0.02
C LEU A 261 2.74 -15.72 0.41
N GLY A 262 1.81 -15.10 1.13
CA GLY A 262 0.65 -15.76 1.73
C GLY A 262 0.91 -16.24 3.15
N SER A 263 -0.09 -16.91 3.74
CA SER A 263 0.00 -17.45 5.10
C SER A 263 -0.56 -18.88 5.20
N VAL A 264 -0.09 -19.61 6.23
CA VAL A 264 -0.51 -20.97 6.55
C VAL A 264 -1.06 -21.00 7.97
N ASP A 265 -2.33 -21.37 8.14
CA ASP A 265 -2.97 -21.50 9.45
C ASP A 265 -2.65 -22.88 10.08
N ALA A 266 -1.77 -22.89 11.09
CA ALA A 266 -1.39 -24.09 11.84
C ALA A 266 -2.55 -24.76 12.65
N PRO A 267 -3.48 -24.03 13.32
CA PRO A 267 -4.48 -24.65 14.19
C PRO A 267 -5.56 -25.46 13.45
N VAL A 268 -5.79 -25.18 12.17
CA VAL A 268 -6.86 -25.81 11.35
C VAL A 268 -6.41 -27.12 10.72
N TRP A 269 -5.09 -27.32 10.57
CA TRP A 269 -4.53 -28.51 9.92
C TRP A 269 -4.68 -29.77 10.77
N SER A 270 -4.53 -29.65 12.10
CA SER A 270 -4.43 -30.79 13.01
C SER A 270 -5.76 -31.51 13.30
N SER A 271 -6.92 -30.94 12.94
CA SER A 271 -8.23 -31.48 13.35
C SER A 271 -9.13 -31.96 12.21
N ARG A 272 -8.94 -31.50 10.96
CA ARG A 272 -9.80 -31.89 9.81
C ARG A 272 -9.09 -32.07 8.45
N GLY A 273 -7.77 -32.05 8.38
CA GLY A 273 -7.03 -32.41 7.15
C GLY A 273 -7.15 -31.43 5.96
N ASN A 274 -7.89 -30.31 6.08
CA ASN A 274 -7.96 -29.27 5.06
C ASN A 274 -7.76 -27.89 5.72
N GLY A 275 -6.49 -27.53 5.95
CA GLY A 275 -6.12 -26.18 6.37
C GLY A 275 -6.47 -25.17 5.28
N ARG A 276 -7.12 -24.05 5.64
CA ARG A 276 -7.35 -22.94 4.71
C ARG A 276 -6.08 -22.10 4.64
N SER A 277 -5.46 -22.01 3.46
CA SER A 277 -4.32 -21.11 3.21
C SER A 277 -4.78 -19.79 2.60
N ILE A 278 -4.20 -18.67 3.02
CA ILE A 278 -4.42 -17.38 2.37
C ILE A 278 -3.40 -17.24 1.24
N SER A 279 -3.90 -17.11 0.01
CA SER A 279 -3.07 -16.97 -1.18
C SER A 279 -2.33 -15.62 -1.21
N GLY A 280 -1.01 -15.68 -1.43
CA GLY A 280 -0.16 -14.49 -1.56
C GLY A 280 -0.24 -13.83 -2.94
N LEU A 281 0.30 -12.61 -3.06
CA LEU A 281 0.37 -11.90 -4.34
C LEU A 281 1.18 -12.67 -5.40
N LEU A 282 2.23 -13.40 -5.01
CA LEU A 282 3.03 -14.20 -5.95
C LEU A 282 2.22 -15.35 -6.57
N GLU A 283 1.39 -16.02 -5.76
CA GLU A 283 0.49 -17.09 -6.22
C GLU A 283 -0.63 -16.53 -7.10
N GLN A 284 -1.19 -15.37 -6.74
CA GLN A 284 -2.20 -14.68 -7.55
C GLN A 284 -1.67 -14.23 -8.92
N ALA A 285 -0.37 -13.96 -9.02
CA ALA A 285 0.28 -13.58 -10.28
C ALA A 285 0.58 -14.79 -11.18
N HIS A 286 0.36 -16.02 -10.71
CA HIS A 286 0.67 -17.24 -11.47
C HIS A 286 0.03 -17.22 -12.87
N GLY A 287 0.84 -17.45 -13.89
CA GLY A 287 0.47 -17.41 -15.30
C GLY A 287 0.50 -16.01 -15.91
N GLY A 288 0.58 -14.93 -15.13
CA GLY A 288 0.44 -13.55 -15.61
C GLY A 288 1.62 -12.64 -15.28
N VAL A 289 1.32 -11.46 -14.74
CA VAL A 289 2.29 -10.38 -14.45
C VAL A 289 2.28 -10.05 -12.96
N LEU A 290 3.48 -9.94 -12.40
CA LEU A 290 3.71 -9.28 -11.12
C LEU A 290 4.37 -7.93 -11.39
N TYR A 291 3.63 -6.85 -11.13
CA TYR A 291 4.10 -5.49 -11.29
C TYR A 291 4.51 -4.90 -9.94
N VAL A 292 5.74 -4.41 -9.85
CA VAL A 292 6.25 -3.70 -8.67
C VAL A 292 6.57 -2.27 -9.08
N ASP A 293 5.75 -1.31 -8.63
CA ASP A 293 6.06 0.10 -8.80
C ASP A 293 7.14 0.54 -7.81
N GLU A 294 8.05 1.39 -8.25
CA GLU A 294 9.22 1.87 -7.49
C GLU A 294 9.93 0.76 -6.71
N VAL A 295 10.45 -0.25 -7.43
CA VAL A 295 11.10 -1.45 -6.85
C VAL A 295 12.18 -1.09 -5.83
N ASN A 296 12.85 0.04 -6.01
CA ASN A 296 13.88 0.57 -5.12
C ASN A 296 13.37 0.92 -3.70
N LEU A 297 12.05 1.01 -3.50
CA LEU A 297 11.41 1.29 -2.21
C LEU A 297 10.93 0.03 -1.48
N LEU A 298 10.89 -1.12 -2.16
CA LEU A 298 10.49 -2.39 -1.55
C LEU A 298 11.65 -2.91 -0.67
N PRO A 299 11.37 -3.51 0.51
CA PRO A 299 12.41 -4.11 1.35
C PRO A 299 13.24 -5.16 0.59
N ASP A 300 14.57 -5.11 0.73
CA ASP A 300 15.51 -5.96 -0.01
C ASP A 300 15.14 -7.45 0.01
N HIS A 301 14.79 -8.00 1.19
CA HIS A 301 14.42 -9.41 1.33
C HIS A 301 13.16 -9.80 0.53
N LEU A 302 12.20 -8.87 0.37
CA LEU A 302 11.01 -9.10 -0.45
C LEU A 302 11.34 -9.04 -1.95
N VAL A 303 12.25 -8.15 -2.33
CA VAL A 303 12.78 -8.10 -3.72
C VAL A 303 13.51 -9.40 -4.05
N ASP A 304 14.36 -9.89 -3.14
CA ASP A 304 15.07 -11.16 -3.29
C ASP A 304 14.11 -12.34 -3.47
N GLN A 305 13.14 -12.49 -2.57
CA GLN A 305 12.13 -13.54 -2.66
C GLN A 305 11.31 -13.47 -3.95
N THR A 306 10.97 -12.26 -4.39
CA THR A 306 10.22 -12.03 -5.65
C THR A 306 11.04 -12.44 -6.86
N LEU A 307 12.32 -12.06 -6.89
CA LEU A 307 13.25 -12.43 -7.98
C LEU A 307 13.56 -13.92 -7.98
N ASP A 308 13.65 -14.56 -6.80
CA ASP A 308 13.80 -16.01 -6.68
C ASP A 308 12.60 -16.72 -7.27
N ALA A 309 11.39 -16.32 -6.87
CA ALA A 309 10.13 -16.87 -7.37
C ALA A 309 9.97 -16.66 -8.88
N ALA A 310 10.34 -15.48 -9.41
CA ALA A 310 10.27 -15.19 -10.85
C ALA A 310 11.23 -16.07 -11.67
N ALA A 311 12.43 -16.34 -11.13
CA ALA A 311 13.44 -17.15 -11.82
C ALA A 311 13.15 -18.66 -11.76
N SER A 312 12.72 -19.17 -10.61
CA SER A 312 12.39 -20.59 -10.41
C SER A 312 10.98 -20.96 -10.91
N GLY A 313 10.09 -19.97 -11.01
CA GLY A 313 8.66 -20.16 -11.26
C GLY A 313 7.90 -20.77 -10.08
N ARG A 314 8.52 -20.87 -8.90
CA ARG A 314 7.95 -21.45 -7.66
C ARG A 314 8.59 -20.86 -6.42
N TYR A 315 7.86 -20.79 -5.31
CA TYR A 315 8.46 -20.41 -4.03
C TYR A 315 8.02 -21.37 -2.93
N ARG A 316 8.81 -21.39 -1.85
CA ARG A 316 8.56 -22.22 -0.69
C ARG A 316 8.04 -21.37 0.45
N LEU A 317 6.84 -21.69 0.92
CA LEU A 317 6.19 -21.05 2.06
C LEU A 317 6.44 -21.89 3.30
N GLU A 318 7.28 -21.40 4.22
CA GLU A 318 7.67 -22.09 5.45
C GLU A 318 7.27 -21.29 6.69
N ARG A 319 6.27 -21.75 7.45
CA ARG A 319 5.85 -21.15 8.73
C ARG A 319 5.25 -22.17 9.68
N GLU A 320 5.43 -21.95 10.99
CA GLU A 320 4.86 -22.78 12.06
C GLU A 320 5.19 -24.29 11.94
N GLY A 321 6.37 -24.62 11.37
CA GLY A 321 6.79 -26.00 11.13
C GLY A 321 6.17 -26.67 9.89
N LEU A 322 5.36 -25.94 9.11
CA LEU A 322 4.77 -26.38 7.85
C LEU A 322 5.54 -25.79 6.67
N SER A 323 5.74 -26.58 5.62
CA SER A 323 6.48 -26.20 4.42
C SER A 323 5.66 -26.60 3.19
N ARG A 324 5.34 -25.63 2.33
CA ARG A 324 4.57 -25.84 1.09
C ARG A 324 5.29 -25.21 -0.09
N GLU A 325 5.35 -25.93 -1.20
CA GLU A 325 5.79 -25.39 -2.49
C GLU A 325 4.58 -24.83 -3.24
N VAL A 326 4.69 -23.60 -3.73
CA VAL A 326 3.62 -22.89 -4.43
C VAL A 326 4.12 -22.52 -5.83
N GLU A 327 3.32 -22.79 -6.86
CA GLU A 327 3.67 -22.41 -8.21
C GLU A 327 3.42 -20.93 -8.46
N ALA A 328 4.41 -20.23 -9.01
CA ALA A 328 4.37 -18.78 -9.22
C ALA A 328 5.13 -18.41 -10.50
N ARG A 329 4.64 -18.89 -11.65
CA ARG A 329 5.23 -18.58 -12.97
C ARG A 329 4.64 -17.28 -13.50
N PHE A 330 5.32 -16.17 -13.27
CA PHE A 330 4.84 -14.85 -13.69
C PHE A 330 5.95 -14.04 -14.36
N ILE A 331 5.55 -13.07 -15.18
CA ILE A 331 6.45 -12.07 -15.73
C ILE A 331 6.65 -10.99 -14.67
N LEU A 332 7.89 -10.80 -14.21
CA LEU A 332 8.23 -9.74 -13.27
C LEU A 332 8.50 -8.45 -14.02
N VAL A 333 7.75 -7.40 -13.71
CA VAL A 333 7.98 -6.06 -14.26
C VAL A 333 8.18 -5.07 -13.12
N GLY A 334 9.35 -4.46 -13.07
CA GLY A 334 9.70 -3.41 -12.13
C GLY A 334 9.73 -2.04 -12.79
N THR A 335 9.22 -1.00 -12.12
CA THR A 335 9.53 0.39 -12.48
C THR A 335 10.38 1.03 -11.40
N MET A 336 11.30 1.92 -11.78
CA MET A 336 12.02 2.73 -10.79
C MET A 336 12.39 4.11 -11.33
N ASN A 337 12.64 5.03 -10.40
CA ASN A 337 13.26 6.31 -10.67
C ASN A 337 14.67 6.31 -10.04
N PRO A 338 15.75 6.33 -10.84
CA PRO A 338 17.12 6.37 -10.31
C PRO A 338 17.38 7.54 -9.33
N GLU A 339 16.67 8.66 -9.49
CA GLU A 339 16.80 9.81 -8.58
C GLU A 339 16.27 9.57 -7.16
N GLU A 340 15.40 8.57 -6.98
CA GLU A 340 14.75 8.27 -5.69
C GLU A 340 15.50 7.20 -4.89
N GLY A 341 16.57 6.65 -5.45
CA GLY A 341 17.46 5.68 -4.84
C GLY A 341 17.80 4.55 -5.80
N ASP A 342 19.03 4.06 -5.71
CA ASP A 342 19.51 2.95 -6.53
C ASP A 342 19.08 1.59 -5.93
N LEU A 343 18.75 0.64 -6.80
CA LEU A 343 18.72 -0.77 -6.38
C LEU A 343 20.15 -1.27 -6.17
N ARG A 344 20.31 -2.20 -5.23
CA ARG A 344 21.59 -2.88 -5.02
C ARG A 344 22.06 -3.52 -6.33
N PRO A 345 23.35 -3.40 -6.72
CA PRO A 345 23.87 -4.00 -7.94
C PRO A 345 23.57 -5.51 -8.06
N GLN A 346 23.59 -6.22 -6.93
CA GLN A 346 23.29 -7.66 -6.88
C GLN A 346 21.84 -7.99 -7.26
N LEU A 347 20.90 -7.08 -6.99
CA LEU A 347 19.48 -7.23 -7.34
C LEU A 347 19.23 -6.81 -8.78
N LEU A 348 19.89 -5.74 -9.24
CA LEU A 348 19.85 -5.31 -10.65
C LEU A 348 20.33 -6.41 -11.59
N ASP A 349 21.43 -7.10 -11.25
CA ASP A 349 21.97 -8.21 -12.04
C ASP A 349 20.99 -9.41 -12.19
N ARG A 350 19.99 -9.51 -11.31
CA ARG A 350 18.95 -10.55 -11.37
C ARG A 350 17.82 -10.21 -12.33
N PHE A 351 17.72 -8.97 -12.78
CA PHE A 351 16.86 -8.62 -13.90
C PHE A 351 17.59 -8.94 -15.22
N THR A 352 16.89 -9.59 -16.13
CA THR A 352 17.46 -9.93 -17.44
C THR A 352 17.52 -8.68 -18.31
N HIS A 353 16.47 -7.87 -18.29
CA HIS A 353 16.45 -6.59 -19.00
C HIS A 353 16.43 -5.43 -18.01
N GLY A 354 17.25 -4.43 -18.28
CA GLY A 354 17.12 -3.11 -17.65
C GLY A 354 17.07 -2.07 -18.74
N VAL A 355 15.95 -1.37 -18.85
CA VAL A 355 15.72 -0.41 -19.93
C VAL A 355 15.71 0.99 -19.35
N LEU A 356 16.64 1.83 -19.79
CA LEU A 356 16.64 3.25 -19.46
C LEU A 356 15.78 4.00 -20.48
N ILE A 357 14.63 4.50 -20.03
CA ILE A 357 13.73 5.34 -20.81
C ILE A 357 14.22 6.79 -20.69
N ARG A 358 14.77 7.30 -21.80
CA ARG A 358 15.26 8.69 -21.93
C ARG A 358 14.12 9.62 -22.35
N ASP A 359 14.16 10.89 -21.94
CA ASP A 359 13.17 11.92 -22.34
C ASP A 359 13.44 12.56 -23.72
N GLU A 360 14.17 11.85 -24.57
CA GLU A 360 14.66 12.36 -25.85
C GLU A 360 13.59 12.20 -26.93
N TYR A 361 12.41 12.79 -26.71
CA TYR A 361 11.34 12.84 -27.70
C TYR A 361 11.50 14.06 -28.60
N THR A 362 11.40 13.86 -29.91
CA THR A 362 11.30 14.94 -30.89
C THR A 362 10.02 15.76 -30.66
N ALA A 363 9.98 17.00 -31.17
CA ALA A 363 8.78 17.83 -31.06
C ALA A 363 7.55 17.18 -31.70
N GLU A 364 7.75 16.42 -32.77
CA GLU A 364 6.70 15.67 -33.46
C GLU A 364 6.16 14.53 -32.60
N GLU A 365 7.05 13.72 -32.01
CA GLU A 365 6.66 12.65 -31.09
C GLU A 365 5.96 13.19 -29.84
N ARG A 366 6.47 14.28 -29.23
CA ARG A 366 5.82 14.92 -28.08
C ARG A 366 4.41 15.38 -28.42
N ARG A 367 4.22 16.00 -29.60
CA ARG A 367 2.90 16.43 -30.07
C ARG A 367 1.96 15.23 -30.22
N GLU A 368 2.44 14.15 -30.82
CA GLU A 368 1.62 12.97 -31.05
C GLU A 368 1.28 12.23 -29.76
N ILE A 369 2.20 12.14 -28.80
CA ILE A 369 1.96 11.59 -27.45
C ILE A 369 0.85 12.38 -26.75
N VAL A 370 0.94 13.71 -26.75
CA VAL A 370 -0.07 14.58 -26.12
C VAL A 370 -1.41 14.44 -26.82
N ARG A 371 -1.42 14.43 -28.17
CA ARG A 371 -2.63 14.25 -28.96
C ARG A 371 -3.32 12.92 -28.67
N ALA A 372 -2.60 11.81 -28.78
CA ALA A 372 -3.13 10.47 -28.51
C ALA A 372 -3.65 10.36 -27.07
N ARG A 373 -2.98 11.01 -26.11
CA ARG A 373 -3.43 11.04 -24.72
C ARG A 373 -4.74 11.82 -24.55
N MET A 374 -4.89 12.97 -25.21
CA MET A 374 -6.11 13.76 -25.18
C MET A 374 -7.28 13.04 -25.87
N GLU A 375 -7.05 12.46 -27.06
CA GLU A 375 -8.08 11.70 -27.78
C GLU A 375 -8.58 10.51 -26.94
N PHE A 376 -7.68 9.82 -26.23
CA PHE A 376 -8.06 8.77 -25.28
C PHE A 376 -8.82 9.30 -24.06
N GLU A 377 -8.49 10.49 -23.55
CA GLU A 377 -9.19 11.08 -22.40
C GLU A 377 -10.59 11.61 -22.77
N ASP A 378 -10.74 12.10 -24.01
CA ASP A 378 -12.01 12.59 -24.55
C ASP A 378 -13.00 11.45 -24.84
N ASP A 379 -12.57 10.38 -25.52
CA ASP A 379 -13.36 9.16 -25.71
C ASP A 379 -12.48 7.89 -25.66
N PRO A 380 -12.38 7.25 -24.48
CA PRO A 380 -11.59 6.04 -24.32
C PRO A 380 -12.11 4.84 -25.13
N GLN A 381 -13.41 4.76 -25.42
CA GLN A 381 -13.97 3.60 -26.13
C GLN A 381 -13.69 3.67 -27.62
N ASP A 382 -13.94 4.83 -28.24
CA ASP A 382 -13.70 5.03 -29.66
C ASP A 382 -12.21 4.96 -29.99
N PHE A 383 -11.34 5.54 -29.15
CA PHE A 383 -9.90 5.44 -29.31
C PHE A 383 -9.42 3.97 -29.27
N ARG A 384 -9.96 3.16 -28.36
CA ARG A 384 -9.61 1.73 -28.28
C ARG A 384 -10.14 0.94 -29.47
N ASN A 385 -11.33 1.28 -29.97
CA ASN A 385 -11.88 0.64 -31.17
C ASN A 385 -10.97 0.89 -32.39
N LEU A 386 -10.40 2.08 -32.51
CA LEU A 386 -9.43 2.42 -33.57
C LEU A 386 -8.18 1.52 -33.53
N HIS A 387 -7.66 1.22 -32.33
CA HIS A 387 -6.45 0.43 -32.14
C HIS A 387 -6.69 -1.08 -32.02
N ARG A 388 -7.94 -1.53 -32.08
CA ARG A 388 -8.31 -2.93 -31.82
C ARG A 388 -7.68 -3.90 -32.82
N THR A 389 -7.76 -3.59 -34.11
CA THR A 389 -7.22 -4.46 -35.17
C THR A 389 -5.70 -4.61 -35.06
N GLU A 390 -5.00 -3.53 -34.73
CA GLU A 390 -3.56 -3.54 -34.53
C GLU A 390 -3.16 -4.36 -33.30
N LEU A 391 -3.94 -4.27 -32.22
CA LEU A 391 -3.74 -5.07 -31.00
C LEU A 391 -3.97 -6.57 -31.24
N GLU A 392 -5.02 -6.93 -31.98
CA GLU A 392 -5.30 -8.32 -32.37
C GLU A 392 -4.15 -8.90 -33.21
N HIS A 393 -3.67 -8.15 -34.22
CA HIS A 393 -2.51 -8.54 -35.02
C HIS A 393 -1.22 -8.66 -34.20
N LEU A 394 -1.01 -7.76 -33.22
CA LEU A 394 0.12 -7.85 -32.29
C LEU A 394 0.07 -9.13 -31.45
N ARG A 395 -1.10 -9.50 -30.92
CA ARG A 395 -1.29 -10.75 -30.16
C ARG A 395 -0.99 -11.99 -31.01
N GLU A 396 -1.48 -12.01 -32.25
CA GLU A 396 -1.22 -13.09 -33.20
C GLU A 396 0.28 -13.26 -33.47
N ARG A 397 1.00 -12.15 -33.73
CA ARG A 397 2.45 -12.16 -33.92
C ARG A 397 3.21 -12.68 -32.71
N ILE A 398 2.80 -12.29 -31.50
CA ILE A 398 3.43 -12.77 -30.26
C ILE A 398 3.22 -14.28 -30.11
N GLN A 399 2.01 -14.76 -30.40
CA GLN A 399 1.71 -16.19 -30.33
C GLN A 399 2.53 -16.99 -31.35
N GLU A 400 2.64 -16.49 -32.58
CA GLU A 400 3.46 -17.10 -33.61
C GLU A 400 4.94 -17.17 -33.19
N ALA A 401 5.51 -16.05 -32.72
CA ALA A 401 6.88 -16.02 -32.22
C ALA A 401 7.11 -17.00 -31.05
N ARG A 402 6.12 -17.12 -30.14
CA ARG A 402 6.17 -18.08 -29.02
C ARG A 402 6.20 -19.53 -29.50
N THR A 403 5.44 -19.88 -30.54
CA THR A 403 5.51 -21.24 -31.13
C THR A 403 6.86 -21.52 -31.80
N ARG A 404 7.44 -20.51 -32.47
CA ARG A 404 8.71 -20.63 -33.19
C ARG A 404 9.93 -20.63 -32.28
N LEU A 405 9.86 -20.01 -31.09
CA LEU A 405 10.98 -19.82 -30.17
C LEU A 405 11.82 -21.10 -29.91
N LYS A 406 11.16 -22.27 -29.80
CA LYS A 406 11.84 -23.56 -29.56
C LYS A 406 12.69 -24.05 -30.73
N SER A 407 12.40 -23.59 -31.95
CA SER A 407 13.07 -24.01 -33.18
C SER A 407 14.24 -23.09 -33.59
N ILE A 408 14.34 -21.90 -32.99
CA ILE A 408 15.38 -20.92 -33.31
C ILE A 408 16.76 -21.45 -32.90
N ARG A 409 17.69 -21.45 -33.86
CA ARG A 409 19.07 -21.90 -33.65
C ARG A 409 19.96 -20.74 -33.23
N ILE A 410 20.80 -21.01 -32.24
CA ILE A 410 21.94 -20.16 -31.85
C ILE A 410 23.20 -20.89 -32.33
N LEU A 411 23.95 -20.26 -33.22
CA LEU A 411 25.18 -20.83 -33.79
C LEU A 411 26.32 -20.82 -32.76
N GLU A 412 27.27 -21.73 -32.91
CA GLU A 412 28.41 -21.83 -31.98
C GLU A 412 29.28 -20.56 -32.01
N GLU A 413 29.48 -19.99 -33.21
CA GLU A 413 30.19 -18.71 -33.39
C GLU A 413 29.57 -17.57 -32.56
N GLN A 414 28.24 -17.55 -32.44
CA GLN A 414 27.53 -16.55 -31.65
C GLN A 414 27.72 -16.75 -30.15
N ARG A 415 27.79 -18.01 -29.69
CA ARG A 415 28.08 -18.32 -28.28
C ARG A 415 29.49 -17.90 -27.90
N VAL A 416 30.45 -18.16 -28.79
CA VAL A 416 31.84 -17.73 -28.63
C VAL A 416 31.91 -16.21 -28.60
N SER A 417 31.35 -15.52 -29.61
CA SER A 417 31.32 -14.05 -29.68
C SER A 417 30.70 -13.41 -28.44
N VAL A 418 29.56 -13.93 -27.95
CA VAL A 418 28.93 -13.40 -26.74
C VAL A 418 29.80 -13.60 -25.51
N SER A 419 30.45 -14.75 -25.38
CA SER A 419 31.34 -15.07 -24.25
C SER A 419 32.60 -14.19 -24.25
N GLU A 420 33.23 -14.01 -25.42
CA GLU A 420 34.40 -13.15 -25.59
C GLU A 420 34.06 -11.68 -25.29
N ARG A 421 32.91 -11.21 -25.77
CA ARG A 421 32.43 -9.85 -25.50
C ARG A 421 32.13 -9.64 -24.01
N ALA A 422 31.46 -10.58 -23.35
CA ALA A 422 31.22 -10.51 -21.90
C ALA A 422 32.52 -10.47 -21.09
N ALA A 423 33.50 -11.31 -21.46
CA ALA A 423 34.81 -11.32 -20.84
C ALA A 423 35.56 -9.99 -21.05
N SER A 424 35.49 -9.41 -22.25
CA SER A 424 36.13 -8.12 -22.56
C SER A 424 35.56 -6.96 -21.75
N MET A 425 34.28 -7.05 -21.35
CA MET A 425 33.59 -6.04 -20.54
C MET A 425 33.77 -6.26 -19.03
N GLY A 426 34.44 -7.34 -18.61
CA GLY A 426 34.65 -7.65 -17.20
C GLY A 426 33.37 -7.97 -16.43
N LEU A 427 32.36 -8.53 -17.10
CA LEU A 427 31.11 -8.92 -16.45
C LEU A 427 31.33 -10.11 -15.50
N GLU A 428 30.78 -10.03 -14.29
CA GLU A 428 30.86 -11.12 -13.31
C GLU A 428 29.73 -12.14 -13.53
N GLY A 429 30.07 -13.43 -13.47
CA GLY A 429 29.11 -14.54 -13.65
C GLY A 429 28.72 -14.79 -15.10
N ILE A 430 27.72 -15.65 -15.33
CA ILE A 430 27.27 -16.12 -16.67
C ILE A 430 25.85 -15.59 -17.03
N ARG A 431 25.25 -14.78 -16.14
CA ARG A 431 23.87 -14.32 -16.30
C ARG A 431 23.71 -13.39 -17.50
N ALA A 432 24.73 -12.59 -17.79
CA ALA A 432 24.69 -11.65 -18.90
C ALA A 432 24.64 -12.41 -20.24
N GLU A 433 25.51 -13.39 -20.43
CA GLU A 433 25.59 -14.22 -21.63
C GLU A 433 24.30 -15.00 -21.84
N LEU A 434 23.77 -15.62 -20.78
CA LEU A 434 22.50 -16.34 -20.84
C LEU A 434 21.35 -15.38 -21.18
N GLY A 435 21.29 -14.22 -20.56
CA GLY A 435 20.30 -13.18 -20.85
C GLY A 435 20.35 -12.73 -22.30
N VAL A 436 21.53 -12.40 -22.81
CA VAL A 436 21.75 -11.95 -24.19
C VAL A 436 21.33 -13.02 -25.19
N LEU A 437 21.81 -14.26 -25.03
CA LEU A 437 21.48 -15.35 -25.96
C LEU A 437 19.99 -15.67 -25.99
N ARG A 438 19.32 -15.67 -24.83
CA ARG A 438 17.87 -15.91 -24.76
C ARG A 438 17.06 -14.76 -25.35
N THR A 439 17.50 -13.52 -25.11
CA THR A 439 16.87 -12.33 -25.67
C THR A 439 17.03 -12.28 -27.18
N ALA A 440 18.22 -12.54 -27.70
CA ALA A 440 18.50 -12.60 -29.13
C ALA A 440 17.67 -13.70 -29.81
N ARG A 441 17.44 -14.84 -29.12
CA ARG A 441 16.52 -15.87 -29.60
C ARG A 441 15.07 -15.39 -29.68
N CYS A 442 14.62 -14.56 -28.73
CA CYS A 442 13.29 -13.93 -28.78
C CYS A 442 13.20 -12.89 -29.90
N ALA A 443 14.25 -12.08 -30.10
CA ALA A 443 14.34 -11.12 -31.20
C ALA A 443 14.28 -11.81 -32.56
N ALA A 444 15.03 -12.89 -32.76
CA ALA A 444 14.97 -13.70 -33.98
C ALA A 444 13.58 -14.32 -34.22
N ALA A 445 12.95 -14.86 -33.17
CA ALA A 445 11.58 -15.38 -33.24
C ALA A 445 10.56 -14.30 -33.60
N TRP A 446 10.71 -13.10 -33.03
CA TRP A 446 9.87 -11.93 -33.29
C TRP A 446 10.03 -11.39 -34.72
N ARG A 447 11.25 -11.44 -35.25
CA ARG A 447 11.60 -11.10 -36.63
C ARG A 447 11.08 -12.14 -37.64
N GLY A 448 10.84 -13.37 -37.19
CA GLY A 448 10.31 -14.47 -38.00
C GLY A 448 11.38 -15.35 -38.66
N ASP A 449 12.64 -15.23 -38.23
CA ASP A 449 13.77 -16.00 -38.74
C ASP A 449 13.93 -17.36 -38.05
N ASN A 450 14.80 -18.24 -38.58
CA ASN A 450 15.10 -19.55 -37.99
C ASN A 450 16.43 -19.59 -37.20
N SER A 451 17.20 -18.50 -37.23
CA SER A 451 18.49 -18.37 -36.55
C SER A 451 18.69 -16.94 -36.08
N VAL A 452 19.41 -16.79 -34.97
CA VAL A 452 19.85 -15.48 -34.46
C VAL A 452 20.78 -14.80 -35.48
N ASN A 453 20.68 -13.49 -35.66
CA ASN A 453 21.63 -12.69 -36.44
C ASN A 453 22.38 -11.66 -35.55
N GLU A 454 23.28 -10.87 -36.14
CA GLU A 454 24.05 -9.88 -35.39
C GLU A 454 23.18 -8.73 -34.84
N SER A 455 22.16 -8.27 -35.59
CA SER A 455 21.26 -7.21 -35.09
C SER A 455 20.43 -7.66 -33.88
N ASP A 456 20.04 -8.94 -33.84
CA ASP A 456 19.32 -9.55 -32.72
C ASP A 456 20.22 -9.58 -31.46
N LEU A 457 21.51 -9.87 -31.64
CA LEU A 457 22.51 -9.81 -30.58
C LEU A 457 22.78 -8.38 -30.11
N GLU A 458 22.94 -7.42 -31.02
CA GLU A 458 23.14 -6.01 -30.68
C GLU A 458 21.98 -5.44 -29.86
N GLU A 459 20.74 -5.77 -30.24
CA GLU A 459 19.56 -5.36 -29.49
C GLU A 459 19.50 -6.03 -28.11
N ALA A 460 19.78 -7.34 -28.05
CA ALA A 460 19.85 -8.08 -26.79
C ALA A 460 20.90 -7.49 -25.84
N TRP A 461 22.07 -7.09 -26.35
CA TRP A 461 23.10 -6.41 -25.56
C TRP A 461 22.60 -5.09 -24.98
N LYS A 462 21.85 -4.28 -25.75
CA LYS A 462 21.27 -3.01 -25.26
C LYS A 462 20.29 -3.26 -24.12
N LEU A 463 19.44 -4.29 -24.22
CA LEU A 463 18.45 -4.61 -23.20
C LEU A 463 19.07 -5.23 -21.93
N CYS A 464 20.08 -6.09 -22.09
CA CYS A 464 20.70 -6.80 -20.96
C CYS A 464 21.75 -5.99 -20.21
N LEU A 465 22.41 -5.00 -20.84
CA LEU A 465 23.52 -4.27 -20.20
C LEU A 465 23.18 -2.89 -19.68
N ALA A 466 22.03 -2.29 -20.01
CA ALA A 466 21.78 -0.89 -19.64
C ALA A 466 21.77 -0.62 -18.12
N HIS A 467 21.60 -1.66 -17.30
CA HIS A 467 21.66 -1.62 -15.83
C HIS A 467 22.97 -2.21 -15.24
N ARG A 468 23.84 -2.78 -16.10
CA ARG A 468 25.07 -3.49 -15.69
C ARG A 468 26.35 -2.68 -15.94
N HIS A 469 26.25 -1.57 -16.66
CA HIS A 469 27.36 -0.65 -16.86
C HIS A 469 27.30 0.46 -15.78
N PRO A 470 28.32 0.59 -14.92
CA PRO A 470 28.51 1.84 -14.17
C PRO A 470 28.63 2.97 -15.19
N GLN A 471 28.05 4.14 -14.91
CA GLN A 471 28.27 5.33 -15.75
C GLN A 471 29.77 5.46 -16.07
N GLU A 472 30.11 5.55 -17.36
CA GLU A 472 31.44 5.99 -17.78
C GLU A 472 31.76 7.31 -17.07
N ASP A 473 32.93 7.35 -16.45
CA ASP A 473 33.48 8.51 -15.76
C ASP A 473 33.29 9.80 -16.57
N THR A 474 32.44 10.70 -16.09
CA THR A 474 32.54 12.10 -16.47
C THR A 474 33.94 12.60 -16.07
N PRO A 475 34.76 13.15 -16.98
CA PRO A 475 36.13 13.52 -16.68
C PRO A 475 36.14 14.68 -15.67
N VAL A 476 36.66 14.40 -14.47
CA VAL A 476 37.04 15.44 -13.52
C VAL A 476 38.20 16.25 -14.13
N PRO A 477 38.13 17.59 -14.21
CA PRO A 477 39.22 18.37 -14.78
C PRO A 477 40.47 18.29 -13.87
N PRO A 478 41.68 18.25 -14.44
CA PRO A 478 42.89 18.02 -13.68
C PRO A 478 43.20 19.25 -12.82
N ARG A 479 43.28 19.06 -11.49
CA ARG A 479 43.80 20.09 -10.58
C ARG A 479 45.32 19.96 -10.53
N ASN A 480 45.97 20.92 -11.18
CA ASN A 480 47.41 21.15 -11.25
C ASN A 480 48.20 20.72 -10.00
N THR A 481 49.16 19.84 -10.24
CA THR A 481 50.39 19.70 -9.47
C THR A 481 51.35 20.84 -9.80
N GLU A 482 51.79 21.60 -8.80
CA GLU A 482 53.15 22.17 -8.70
C GLU A 482 53.39 22.79 -7.29
N ARG A 483 54.05 21.99 -6.42
CA ARG A 483 55.28 22.18 -5.58
C ARG A 483 55.73 23.60 -5.11
N PRO A 484 56.69 23.77 -4.14
CA PRO A 484 57.34 22.82 -3.20
C PRO A 484 57.65 23.33 -1.75
N SER A 485 58.10 22.38 -0.90
CA SER A 485 59.13 22.44 0.18
C SER A 485 59.10 23.49 1.32
N ALA A 486 59.17 23.01 2.57
CA ALA A 486 60.38 23.13 3.43
C ALA A 486 60.20 22.47 4.81
N THR A 487 61.18 21.67 5.18
CA THR A 487 61.44 21.03 6.46
C THR A 487 61.99 22.04 7.47
N LYS A 488 61.55 22.03 8.75
CA LYS A 488 62.41 21.89 9.95
C LYS A 488 61.66 22.15 11.27
N THR A 489 62.07 21.32 12.21
CA THR A 489 61.79 21.11 13.62
C THR A 489 62.22 22.28 14.53
N GLU A 490 61.48 22.53 15.63
CA GLU A 490 61.93 22.53 17.06
C GLU A 490 61.15 23.50 18.00
N ASN A 491 60.68 22.93 19.14
CA ASN A 491 60.75 23.38 20.56
C ASN A 491 60.43 24.84 20.96
N ARG A 492 59.91 25.21 22.14
CA ARG A 492 59.23 24.62 23.33
C ARG A 492 58.92 25.83 24.25
N GLU A 493 57.89 25.69 25.09
CA GLU A 493 57.70 26.31 26.42
C GLU A 493 57.21 27.77 26.62
N ASN A 494 55.95 27.83 27.11
CA ASN A 494 55.45 28.47 28.34
C ASN A 494 55.92 29.88 28.74
N GLN A 495 54.95 30.81 28.84
CA GLN A 495 54.56 31.47 30.10
C GLN A 495 53.32 32.39 29.89
N SER A 496 52.42 32.39 30.86
CA SER A 496 51.38 33.42 31.13
C SER A 496 51.73 34.06 32.50
N PRO A 497 51.10 35.14 33.04
CA PRO A 497 49.88 35.86 32.59
C PRO A 497 49.79 37.42 32.82
N SER A 498 48.93 38.10 32.03
CA SER A 498 48.04 39.28 32.34
C SER A 498 48.62 40.65 32.83
N PRO A 499 47.91 41.82 32.82
CA PRO A 499 46.56 42.20 32.35
C PRO A 499 46.40 43.55 31.55
N SER A 500 45.18 43.76 31.00
CA SER A 500 44.41 45.03 30.83
C SER A 500 44.97 46.29 30.10
N ARG A 501 44.35 46.68 28.97
CA ARG A 501 43.35 47.79 28.85
C ARG A 501 42.94 48.11 27.38
N ILE A 502 41.64 47.96 27.17
CA ILE A 502 40.67 48.64 26.29
C ILE A 502 41.19 49.69 25.28
N GLY A 503 40.84 49.46 24.00
CA GLY A 503 40.80 50.47 22.94
C GLY A 503 39.95 49.97 21.75
N SER A 504 38.84 50.65 21.49
CA SER A 504 37.79 50.34 20.52
C SER A 504 38.18 50.51 19.05
N LYS A 505 37.77 49.57 18.18
CA LYS A 505 36.84 49.77 17.03
C LYS A 505 36.75 48.51 16.17
N GLY A 506 35.54 48.27 15.67
CA GLY A 506 35.07 46.96 15.25
C GLY A 506 35.61 46.40 13.93
N SER A 507 35.58 45.07 13.85
CA SER A 507 35.11 44.31 12.68
C SER A 507 35.02 42.82 13.08
N THR A 508 33.80 42.29 13.01
CA THR A 508 33.46 40.87 12.73
C THR A 508 34.54 39.81 13.00
N LYS A 509 34.58 39.27 14.23
CA LYS A 509 35.19 37.98 14.63
C LYS A 509 34.40 37.43 15.84
N GLY A 510 34.05 36.16 15.97
CA GLY A 510 34.28 34.99 15.12
C GLY A 510 33.30 33.88 15.51
N LEU A 511 32.80 33.15 14.51
CA LEU A 511 32.25 31.83 14.73
C LEU A 511 33.41 30.91 15.06
N HIS A 512 33.39 30.26 16.23
CA HIS A 512 34.28 29.14 16.50
C HIS A 512 33.73 27.89 15.81
N PRO A 513 34.49 27.24 14.90
CA PRO A 513 34.06 26.00 14.28
C PRO A 513 33.93 24.87 15.32
N LEU A 514 32.90 24.04 15.19
CA LEU A 514 32.78 22.79 15.96
C LEU A 514 33.90 21.82 15.52
N GLU A 515 34.69 21.31 16.45
CA GLU A 515 35.55 20.14 16.19
C GLU A 515 34.67 18.89 16.14
N MET A 516 34.54 18.28 14.97
CA MET A 516 33.80 17.02 14.80
C MET A 516 34.73 15.83 15.10
N SER A 517 34.48 15.14 16.20
CA SER A 517 35.20 13.93 16.60
C SER A 517 34.85 12.76 15.67
N HIS A 518 35.86 12.02 15.18
CA HIS A 518 35.65 10.82 14.36
C HIS A 518 35.15 9.62 15.19
N ARG A 519 34.11 8.95 14.68
CA ARG A 519 33.64 7.57 14.98
C ARG A 519 33.73 7.12 16.46
N ALA A 520 32.71 7.44 17.26
CA ALA A 520 32.41 6.69 18.48
C ALA A 520 31.00 6.11 18.38
N PHE A 521 30.89 4.78 18.39
CA PHE A 521 29.64 4.05 18.58
C PHE A 521 29.33 4.03 20.09
N HIS A 522 28.14 4.45 20.48
CA HIS A 522 27.75 4.53 21.90
C HIS A 522 26.73 3.43 22.22
N PRO A 523 27.14 2.33 22.86
CA PRO A 523 26.30 1.14 23.04
C PRO A 523 25.04 1.44 23.86
N ASP A 524 25.15 2.17 24.98
CA ASP A 524 23.99 2.51 25.83
C ASP A 524 22.92 3.33 25.09
N LEU A 525 23.35 4.18 24.16
CA LEU A 525 22.47 5.00 23.33
C LEU A 525 21.80 4.15 22.24
N HIS A 526 22.54 3.21 21.66
CA HIS A 526 22.05 2.27 20.67
C HIS A 526 21.05 1.26 21.28
N ASP A 527 21.36 0.73 22.46
CA ASP A 527 20.49 -0.17 23.22
C ASP A 527 19.20 0.54 23.62
N TRP A 528 19.31 1.75 24.18
CA TRP A 528 18.14 2.58 24.46
C TRP A 528 17.28 2.79 23.20
N TRP A 529 17.90 3.09 22.07
CA TRP A 529 17.20 3.33 20.79
C TRP A 529 16.46 2.10 20.25
N ASN A 530 16.96 0.89 20.53
CA ASN A 530 16.42 -0.37 20.03
C ASN A 530 15.49 -1.10 21.01
N GLN A 531 15.37 -0.66 22.27
CA GLN A 531 14.46 -1.26 23.24
C GLN A 531 12.99 -1.25 22.77
N SER A 532 12.37 -2.43 22.64
CA SER A 532 10.95 -2.62 22.32
C SER A 532 10.11 -2.52 23.59
N GLY A 533 9.12 -1.62 23.63
CA GLY A 533 8.29 -1.43 24.81
C GLY A 533 7.18 -2.48 24.94
N VAL A 534 7.12 -3.22 26.06
CA VAL A 534 5.98 -4.09 26.40
C VAL A 534 4.94 -3.28 27.19
N PHE A 535 3.71 -3.24 26.67
CA PHE A 535 2.62 -2.45 27.24
C PHE A 535 1.98 -3.19 28.43
N LYS A 536 2.10 -2.68 29.66
CA LYS A 536 1.27 -3.13 30.79
C LYS A 536 -0.03 -2.32 30.81
N LYS A 537 -1.16 -2.97 30.50
CA LYS A 537 -2.51 -2.40 30.62
C LYS A 537 -2.79 -2.05 32.09
N GLY A 538 -2.80 -0.76 32.38
CA GLY A 538 -3.24 -0.25 33.68
C GLY A 538 -2.84 1.21 33.82
N ILE A 539 -3.83 2.06 34.09
CA ILE A 539 -3.76 3.51 34.33
C ILE A 539 -4.12 4.35 33.09
N ASN A 540 -5.23 5.09 33.22
CA ASN A 540 -5.82 6.04 32.27
C ASN A 540 -4.77 7.00 31.68
N TRP A 541 -4.22 6.62 30.53
CA TRP A 541 -3.23 7.41 29.82
C TRP A 541 -3.86 8.27 28.72
N PHE A 542 -3.35 9.49 28.56
CA PHE A 542 -3.64 10.36 27.43
C PHE A 542 -3.02 9.76 26.15
N LEU A 543 -3.67 8.73 25.59
CA LEU A 543 -3.42 8.27 24.22
C LEU A 543 -3.56 9.48 23.32
N GLY A 544 -2.52 9.76 22.51
CA GLY A 544 -2.57 10.87 21.58
C GLY A 544 -3.83 10.77 20.76
N SER A 545 -4.70 11.78 20.90
CA SER A 545 -5.99 11.78 20.24
C SER A 545 -5.75 11.60 18.75
N ARG A 546 -6.33 10.53 18.19
CA ARG A 546 -6.44 10.37 16.74
C ARG A 546 -7.09 11.65 16.21
N ARG A 547 -6.29 12.50 15.56
CA ARG A 547 -6.70 13.87 15.30
C ARG A 547 -7.69 13.85 14.16
N VAL A 548 -8.95 14.04 14.51
CA VAL A 548 -10.05 14.10 13.57
C VAL A 548 -9.92 15.38 12.73
N SER A 549 -9.89 15.22 11.40
CA SER A 549 -9.68 16.29 10.42
C SER A 549 -10.85 16.41 9.44
N PRO A 550 -11.22 17.61 8.96
CA PRO A 550 -12.20 17.77 7.87
C PRO A 550 -11.73 17.25 6.50
N ARG A 551 -10.41 17.08 6.31
CA ARG A 551 -9.79 16.73 5.03
C ARG A 551 -9.21 15.33 5.10
N SER A 552 -9.44 14.54 4.04
CA SER A 552 -8.84 13.22 3.86
C SER A 552 -7.36 13.35 3.50
N SER A 553 -6.57 12.37 3.93
CA SER A 553 -5.23 12.10 3.42
C SER A 553 -5.19 10.66 2.91
N SER A 554 -4.22 10.31 2.08
CA SER A 554 -4.11 9.00 1.41
C SER A 554 -4.12 7.77 2.35
N SER A 555 -3.95 7.98 3.66
CA SER A 555 -3.91 6.93 4.68
C SER A 555 -4.90 7.15 5.84
N SER A 556 -5.80 8.13 5.75
CA SER A 556 -6.81 8.38 6.78
C SER A 556 -8.06 7.53 6.58
N SER A 557 -8.56 6.93 7.66
CA SER A 557 -9.88 6.30 7.68
C SER A 557 -10.96 7.31 8.06
N ILE A 558 -12.23 7.01 7.78
CA ILE A 558 -13.33 7.90 8.17
C ILE A 558 -13.66 7.66 9.65
N ASP A 559 -13.71 8.73 10.44
CA ASP A 559 -14.27 8.69 11.79
C ASP A 559 -15.77 8.94 11.69
N TRP A 560 -16.55 7.87 11.60
CA TRP A 560 -18.00 7.96 11.38
C TRP A 560 -18.70 8.69 12.52
N THR A 561 -18.28 8.46 13.76
CA THR A 561 -18.78 9.15 14.96
C THR A 561 -18.58 10.65 14.88
N ALA A 562 -17.36 11.11 14.57
CA ALA A 562 -17.07 12.53 14.49
C ALA A 562 -17.67 13.19 13.23
N THR A 563 -17.80 12.42 12.13
CA THR A 563 -18.46 12.84 10.89
C THR A 563 -19.93 13.15 11.14
N LEU A 564 -20.64 12.26 11.82
CA LEU A 564 -22.05 12.42 12.14
C LEU A 564 -22.27 13.57 13.13
N ALA A 565 -21.43 13.68 14.17
CA ALA A 565 -21.49 14.79 15.12
C ALA A 565 -21.26 16.16 14.44
N ALA A 566 -20.26 16.26 13.55
CA ALA A 566 -19.96 17.50 12.82
C ALA A 566 -21.03 17.84 11.78
N SER A 567 -21.59 16.84 11.11
CA SER A 567 -22.64 17.02 10.10
C SER A 567 -23.95 17.45 10.77
N ARG A 568 -24.36 16.79 11.86
CA ARG A 568 -25.54 17.18 12.63
C ARG A 568 -25.42 18.60 13.20
N LYS A 569 -24.24 18.99 13.70
CA LYS A 569 -23.98 20.35 14.19
C LYS A 569 -24.04 21.42 13.08
N LYS A 570 -23.85 21.02 11.82
CA LYS A 570 -24.00 21.87 10.63
C LYS A 570 -25.41 21.80 10.00
N GLY A 571 -26.37 21.18 10.69
CA GLY A 571 -27.74 21.07 10.20
C GLY A 571 -27.89 20.09 9.03
N TRP A 572 -27.00 19.09 8.95
CA TRP A 572 -27.05 18.09 7.88
C TRP A 572 -28.39 17.35 7.88
N VAL A 573 -29.01 17.30 6.70
CA VAL A 573 -30.23 16.56 6.39
C VAL A 573 -29.92 15.50 5.32
N PRO A 574 -30.65 14.38 5.31
CA PRO A 574 -30.44 13.31 4.32
C PRO A 574 -30.43 13.85 2.89
N GLY A 575 -29.42 13.48 2.10
CA GLY A 575 -29.21 13.97 0.73
C GLY A 575 -28.23 15.15 0.61
N SER A 576 -27.92 15.85 1.72
CA SER A 576 -26.81 16.81 1.73
C SER A 576 -25.47 16.07 1.86
N PRO A 577 -24.34 16.62 1.38
CA PRO A 577 -23.04 16.00 1.61
C PRO A 577 -22.67 16.04 3.11
N LEU A 578 -22.31 14.87 3.66
CA LEU A 578 -21.81 14.78 5.03
C LEU A 578 -20.53 15.63 5.15
N SER A 579 -20.42 16.38 6.26
CA SER A 579 -19.18 17.05 6.62
C SER A 579 -18.19 16.03 7.16
N LEU A 580 -17.62 15.25 6.23
CA LEU A 580 -16.72 14.14 6.52
C LEU A 580 -15.59 14.57 7.46
N ARG A 581 -15.32 13.69 8.39
CA ARG A 581 -14.29 13.81 9.40
C ARG A 581 -13.45 12.54 9.34
N TYR A 582 -12.18 12.73 9.05
CA TYR A 582 -11.23 11.67 8.82
C TYR A 582 -10.38 11.49 10.05
N GLN A 583 -10.28 10.24 10.50
CA GLN A 583 -9.30 9.78 11.45
C GLN A 583 -7.99 9.59 10.69
N ASN A 584 -7.05 10.51 10.90
CA ASN A 584 -5.71 10.30 10.39
C ASN A 584 -5.12 9.03 11.05
N PRO A 585 -4.32 8.25 10.31
CA PRO A 585 -3.64 7.10 10.90
C PRO A 585 -2.78 7.59 12.07
N GLU A 586 -2.54 6.71 13.04
CA GLU A 586 -1.68 7.06 14.17
C GLU A 586 -0.42 7.73 13.65
N ARG A 587 -0.13 8.93 14.18
CA ARG A 587 1.04 9.67 13.71
C ARG A 587 2.25 8.76 13.85
N ARG A 588 3.16 8.78 12.88
CA ARG A 588 4.43 8.03 13.03
C ARG A 588 5.05 8.37 14.39
N PRO A 589 5.67 7.39 15.08
CA PRO A 589 6.27 7.65 16.37
C PRO A 589 7.25 8.82 16.29
N LEU A 590 7.24 9.67 17.31
CA LEU A 590 8.07 10.86 17.38
C LEU A 590 9.26 10.64 18.28
N LEU A 591 10.42 11.09 17.81
CA LEU A 591 11.54 11.43 18.69
C LEU A 591 11.41 12.90 19.09
N TRP A 592 11.23 13.14 20.38
CA TRP A 592 11.28 14.48 20.97
C TRP A 592 12.70 14.76 21.41
N LEU A 593 13.39 15.63 20.67
CA LEU A 593 14.77 15.99 20.91
C LEU A 593 14.86 17.43 21.45
N PHE A 594 15.44 17.59 22.63
CA PHE A 594 15.84 18.89 23.16
C PHE A 594 17.35 19.04 23.05
N LEU A 595 17.80 20.11 22.37
CA LEU A 595 19.20 20.47 22.22
C LEU A 595 19.48 21.78 22.96
N ASP A 596 20.39 21.73 23.91
CA ASP A 596 20.89 22.89 24.63
C ASP A 596 22.22 23.38 24.03
N ALA A 597 22.17 24.49 23.27
CA ALA A 597 23.32 25.16 22.66
C ALA A 597 23.65 26.47 23.40
N SER A 598 23.56 26.48 24.72
CA SER A 598 23.95 27.63 25.56
C SER A 598 25.48 27.72 25.77
N ARG A 599 25.97 28.89 26.22
CA ARG A 599 27.41 29.28 26.21
C ARG A 599 28.29 28.53 27.22
N SER A 600 27.77 27.59 28.00
CA SER A 600 28.57 26.89 29.01
C SER A 600 29.81 26.29 28.36
N ALA A 601 30.99 26.50 28.94
CA ALA A 601 32.28 26.27 28.28
C ALA A 601 32.57 24.78 27.92
N GLY A 602 31.66 23.86 28.23
CA GLY A 602 31.68 22.46 27.77
C GLY A 602 30.67 22.16 26.65
N ALA A 603 29.70 23.04 26.40
CA ALA A 603 28.62 22.81 25.45
C ALA A 603 29.10 22.65 24.01
N LEU A 604 30.10 23.38 23.53
CA LEU A 604 30.55 23.22 22.13
C LEU A 604 31.14 21.83 21.84
N LYS A 605 31.98 21.31 22.75
CA LYS A 605 32.57 19.96 22.60
C LYS A 605 31.53 18.87 22.86
N PHE A 606 30.74 19.02 23.92
CA PHE A 606 29.65 18.09 24.24
C PHE A 606 28.61 18.02 23.12
N LEU A 607 28.17 19.17 22.60
CA LEU A 607 27.17 19.26 21.55
C LEU A 607 27.74 18.68 20.25
N GLY A 608 29.01 18.94 19.92
CA GLY A 608 29.71 18.25 18.84
C GLY A 608 29.67 16.72 18.99
N THR A 609 30.07 16.18 20.14
CA THR A 609 30.06 14.72 20.38
C THR A 609 28.64 14.14 20.42
N ALA A 610 27.68 14.84 21.03
CA ALA A 610 26.28 14.43 21.09
C ALA A 610 25.65 14.41 19.69
N LEU A 611 25.97 15.39 18.84
CA LEU A 611 25.53 15.41 17.45
C LEU A 611 26.12 14.25 16.65
N THR A 612 27.41 13.95 16.81
CA THR A 612 28.03 12.78 16.19
C THR A 612 27.39 11.47 16.66
N ALA A 613 27.10 11.33 17.95
CA ALA A 613 26.44 10.16 18.50
C ALA A 613 25.01 9.99 17.94
N LEU A 614 24.27 11.10 17.80
CA LEU A 614 22.97 11.12 17.13
C LEU A 614 23.08 10.78 15.64
N GLN A 615 24.11 11.23 14.92
CA GLN A 615 24.32 10.86 13.52
C GLN A 615 24.56 9.34 13.36
N ASN A 616 25.30 8.73 14.30
CA ASN A 616 25.66 7.31 14.29
C ASN A 616 24.54 6.37 14.78
N LEU A 617 23.48 6.90 15.38
CA LEU A 617 22.33 6.14 15.89
C LEU A 617 21.47 5.47 14.81
N GLY A 618 21.86 5.57 13.53
CA GLY A 618 21.07 5.03 12.43
C GLY A 618 19.75 5.77 12.25
N LEU A 619 19.69 7.08 12.55
CA LEU A 619 18.45 7.87 12.50
C LEU A 619 17.72 7.76 11.15
N ARG A 620 18.46 7.53 10.05
CA ARG A 620 17.92 7.35 8.69
C ARG A 620 17.18 6.03 8.47
N GLN A 621 17.43 5.01 9.30
CA GLN A 621 16.79 3.70 9.24
C GLN A 621 15.50 3.62 10.07
N ALA A 622 15.25 4.59 10.95
CA ALA A 622 14.06 4.59 11.79
C ALA A 622 12.86 5.25 11.08
N SER A 623 11.71 4.57 11.08
CA SER A 623 10.42 5.08 10.58
C SER A 623 9.82 6.21 11.44
N ARG A 624 10.61 6.84 12.33
CA ARG A 624 10.20 7.89 13.28
C ARG A 624 10.32 9.30 12.68
N ARG A 625 9.46 10.21 13.12
CA ARG A 625 9.53 11.64 12.78
C ARG A 625 10.19 12.43 13.92
N PHE A 626 10.84 13.54 13.61
CA PHE A 626 11.64 14.29 14.58
C PHE A 626 10.96 15.61 14.94
N GLN A 627 10.96 15.94 16.23
CA GLN A 627 10.75 17.30 16.72
C GLN A 627 11.99 17.75 17.47
N VAL A 628 12.57 18.88 17.06
CA VAL A 628 13.81 19.43 17.63
C VAL A 628 13.53 20.81 18.21
N LEU A 629 13.64 20.90 19.53
CA LEU A 629 13.62 22.15 20.28
C LEU A 629 15.06 22.56 20.58
N LEU A 630 15.45 23.75 20.14
CA LEU A 630 16.78 24.30 20.35
C LEU A 630 16.70 25.47 21.35
N LEU A 631 17.58 25.46 22.35
CA LEU A 631 17.91 26.62 23.15
C LEU A 631 19.22 27.25 22.65
N LYS A 632 19.16 28.48 22.14
CA LYS A 632 20.31 29.24 21.66
C LYS A 632 20.04 30.74 21.77
N ASP A 633 21.04 31.54 22.14
CA ASP A 633 20.94 33.00 22.25
C ASP A 633 19.79 33.49 23.16
N ASP A 634 19.58 32.83 24.31
CA ASP A 634 18.45 33.09 25.23
C ASP A 634 17.05 32.86 24.63
N ARG A 635 16.98 32.26 23.45
CA ARG A 635 15.74 32.00 22.72
C ARG A 635 15.50 30.50 22.57
N LEU A 636 14.25 30.11 22.80
CA LEU A 636 13.77 28.76 22.56
C LEU A 636 13.06 28.70 21.22
N GLU A 637 13.64 27.97 20.26
CA GLU A 637 13.13 27.88 18.90
C GLU A 637 12.86 26.42 18.52
N TRP A 638 11.69 26.17 17.94
CA TRP A 638 11.42 24.89 17.28
C TRP A 638 12.10 24.90 15.92
N LYS A 639 13.34 24.42 15.86
CA LYS A 639 14.06 24.29 14.58
C LYS A 639 13.42 23.25 13.67
N LEU A 640 12.84 22.21 14.28
CA LEU A 640 12.06 21.22 13.54
C LEU A 640 10.78 20.92 14.31
N LYS A 641 9.63 21.34 13.76
CA LYS A 641 8.32 21.03 14.36
C LYS A 641 7.84 19.63 13.98
N ARG A 642 8.15 19.18 12.75
CA ARG A 642 7.95 17.83 12.20
C ARG A 642 8.88 17.64 11.01
N GLY A 643 9.81 16.70 11.07
CA GLY A 643 10.69 16.42 9.92
C GLY A 643 11.19 14.99 9.86
N THR A 644 11.86 14.68 8.75
CA THR A 644 12.59 13.42 8.55
C THR A 644 13.88 13.43 9.34
N ALA A 645 14.50 12.25 9.48
CA ALA A 645 15.85 12.14 10.03
C ALA A 645 16.85 13.03 9.28
N GLY A 646 16.78 13.08 7.94
CA GLY A 646 17.63 13.96 7.13
C GLY A 646 17.46 15.44 7.46
N ALA A 647 16.24 15.92 7.67
CA ALA A 647 15.99 17.31 8.07
C ALA A 647 16.50 17.61 9.48
N ALA A 648 16.36 16.66 10.42
CA ALA A 648 16.94 16.78 11.76
C ALA A 648 18.48 16.81 11.70
N LEU A 649 19.11 15.92 10.92
CA LEU A 649 20.55 15.87 10.72
C LEU A 649 21.08 17.18 10.13
N LYS A 650 20.44 17.71 9.08
CA LYS A 650 20.80 19.01 8.50
C LYS A 650 20.66 20.16 9.50
N THR A 651 19.57 20.16 10.28
CA THR A 651 19.37 21.15 11.36
C THR A 651 20.50 21.09 12.38
N MET A 652 20.97 19.88 12.70
CA MET A 652 22.07 19.64 13.62
C MET A 652 23.42 20.08 13.03
N ASP A 653 23.68 19.84 11.75
CA ASP A 653 24.90 20.26 11.04
C ASP A 653 25.03 21.79 10.90
N GLU A 654 23.90 22.50 10.88
CA GLU A 654 23.83 23.97 10.84
C GLU A 654 24.16 24.62 12.20
N LEU A 655 24.21 23.86 13.30
CA LEU A 655 24.50 24.37 14.65
C LEU A 655 25.99 24.67 14.85
N ARG A 656 26.52 25.71 14.19
CA ARG A 656 27.95 26.04 14.23
C ARG A 656 28.40 26.92 15.42
N SER A 657 27.52 27.22 16.37
CA SER A 657 27.85 28.05 17.54
C SER A 657 26.87 27.86 18.69
N ALA A 658 27.37 28.01 19.92
CA ALA A 658 26.61 27.97 21.17
C ALA A 658 26.77 29.30 21.92
N SER A 659 25.65 29.86 22.41
CA SER A 659 25.60 31.20 23.00
C SER A 659 24.30 31.40 23.80
N GLY A 660 24.30 32.32 24.78
CA GLY A 660 23.17 32.57 25.67
C GLY A 660 23.22 31.81 27.01
N LYS A 661 22.23 32.06 27.86
CA LYS A 661 21.97 31.51 29.19
C LYS A 661 21.20 30.18 29.12
N SER A 662 21.50 29.29 30.06
CA SER A 662 20.93 27.94 30.14
C SER A 662 19.62 27.94 30.94
N ARG A 663 18.51 28.29 30.28
CA ARG A 663 17.15 28.33 30.86
C ARG A 663 16.39 27.02 30.62
N LEU A 664 16.90 25.93 31.22
CA LEU A 664 16.40 24.57 30.99
C LEU A 664 14.95 24.35 31.46
N HIS A 665 14.51 25.04 32.51
CA HIS A 665 13.14 24.90 33.01
C HIS A 665 12.11 25.42 31.99
N LEU A 666 12.37 26.56 31.33
CA LEU A 666 11.50 27.10 30.28
C LEU A 666 11.46 26.18 29.06
N ALA A 667 12.58 25.52 28.75
CA ALA A 667 12.67 24.56 27.66
C ALA A 667 11.75 23.35 27.92
N LEU A 668 11.84 22.76 29.11
CA LEU A 668 10.97 21.67 29.52
C LEU A 668 9.50 22.08 29.60
N GLU A 669 9.16 23.29 30.08
CA GLU A 669 7.77 23.76 30.09
C GLU A 669 7.21 23.88 28.66
N LYS A 670 7.99 24.45 27.75
CA LYS A 670 7.61 24.56 26.33
C LYS A 670 7.45 23.20 25.69
N MET A 671 8.31 22.23 26.05
CA MET A 671 8.23 20.87 25.54
C MET A 671 7.05 20.10 26.14
N ASP A 672 6.79 20.19 27.45
CA ASP A 672 5.62 19.61 28.12
C ASP A 672 4.31 20.16 27.52
N GLN A 673 4.23 21.47 27.27
CA GLN A 673 3.08 22.06 26.58
C GLN A 673 2.88 21.49 25.17
N ALA A 674 3.96 21.30 24.40
CA ALA A 674 3.89 20.72 23.06
C ALA A 674 3.50 19.24 23.10
N VAL A 675 4.06 18.48 24.03
CA VAL A 675 3.74 17.06 24.26
C VAL A 675 2.29 16.88 24.67
N ARG A 676 1.77 17.72 25.58
CA ARG A 676 0.34 17.71 25.96
C ARG A 676 -0.58 17.99 24.78
N LYS A 677 -0.19 18.90 23.88
CA LYS A 677 -0.95 19.22 22.66
C LYS A 677 -0.89 18.11 21.61
N ALA A 678 0.23 17.38 21.54
CA ALA A 678 0.46 16.33 20.54
C ALA A 678 0.03 14.92 21.00
N GLY A 679 -0.11 14.70 22.31
CA GLY A 679 -0.25 13.38 22.92
C GLY A 679 1.03 12.55 22.83
N VAL A 680 1.06 11.39 23.49
CA VAL A 680 2.22 10.47 23.46
C VAL A 680 1.78 9.07 23.02
N LEU A 681 2.50 8.51 22.04
CA LEU A 681 2.34 7.12 21.58
C LEU A 681 3.33 6.19 22.30
N PRO A 682 3.05 4.87 22.37
CA PRO A 682 3.92 3.91 23.06
C PRO A 682 5.36 3.88 22.54
N GLU A 683 5.53 4.10 21.23
CA GLU A 683 6.82 4.09 20.54
C GLU A 683 7.51 5.47 20.46
N ASP A 684 6.88 6.51 21.02
CA ASP A 684 7.53 7.81 21.13
C ASP A 684 8.68 7.75 22.13
N ARG A 685 9.77 8.46 21.80
CA ARG A 685 10.96 8.56 22.64
C ARG A 685 11.24 10.00 23.00
N LEU A 686 11.75 10.22 24.20
CA LEU A 686 12.23 11.52 24.68
C LEU A 686 13.75 11.49 24.83
N LEU A 687 14.43 12.47 24.23
CA LEU A 687 15.87 12.62 24.33
C LEU A 687 16.24 14.06 24.69
N ILE A 688 16.93 14.23 25.81
CA ILE A 688 17.40 15.52 26.33
C ILE A 688 18.92 15.57 26.14
N CYS A 689 19.43 16.55 25.40
CA CYS A 689 20.86 16.81 25.27
C CYS A 689 21.19 18.14 25.95
N SER A 690 21.72 18.07 27.17
CA SER A 690 22.15 19.26 27.93
C SER A 690 23.20 18.88 28.96
N ASP A 691 24.07 19.82 29.28
CA ASP A 691 25.06 19.68 30.34
C ASP A 691 24.49 19.90 31.76
N GLY A 692 23.20 20.21 31.86
CA GLY A 692 22.48 20.32 33.14
C GLY A 692 22.82 21.57 33.94
N LEU A 693 23.44 22.57 33.31
CA LEU A 693 23.71 23.87 33.93
C LEU A 693 22.48 24.78 33.86
N PHE A 694 22.25 25.52 34.95
CA PHE A 694 21.15 26.48 35.08
C PHE A 694 21.70 27.88 35.19
N THR A 695 21.11 28.81 34.45
CA THR A 695 21.33 30.24 34.69
C THR A 695 20.08 30.83 35.34
N PRO A 696 20.14 31.22 36.62
CA PRO A 696 18.98 31.70 37.34
C PRO A 696 18.43 33.00 36.75
N ASP A 697 17.10 33.14 36.70
CA ASP A 697 16.47 34.41 36.42
C ASP A 697 16.73 35.41 37.55
N SER A 698 16.76 36.70 37.22
CA SER A 698 17.19 37.80 38.12
C SER A 698 16.38 37.95 39.42
N ALA A 699 15.32 37.17 39.60
CA ALA A 699 14.43 37.16 40.77
C ALA A 699 14.33 35.79 41.48
N ALA A 700 15.02 34.73 41.02
CA ALA A 700 14.88 33.37 41.53
C ALA A 700 16.20 32.79 42.07
N SER A 701 16.14 31.99 43.14
CA SER A 701 17.33 31.29 43.65
C SER A 701 17.65 30.07 42.79
N LEU A 702 18.94 29.76 42.65
CA LEU A 702 19.41 28.61 41.88
C LEU A 702 18.73 27.30 42.33
N GLU A 703 18.55 27.08 43.63
CA GLU A 703 17.87 25.90 44.19
C GLU A 703 16.39 25.81 43.81
N SER A 704 15.69 26.96 43.73
CA SER A 704 14.28 26.99 43.35
C SER A 704 14.07 26.56 41.91
N GLU A 705 14.96 26.95 41.00
CA GLU A 705 14.89 26.54 39.59
C GLU A 705 15.18 25.05 39.41
N LYS A 706 16.12 24.53 40.20
CA LYS A 706 16.49 23.10 40.20
C LYS A 706 15.31 22.23 40.63
N ARG A 707 14.61 22.61 41.70
CA ARG A 707 13.38 21.92 42.15
C ARG A 707 12.27 22.00 41.10
N ARG A 708 12.09 23.16 40.47
CA ARG A 708 11.10 23.34 39.39
C ARG A 708 11.41 22.44 38.19
N PHE A 709 12.66 22.38 37.78
CA PHE A 709 13.12 21.51 36.71
C PHE A 709 12.93 20.03 37.05
N GLN A 710 13.34 19.57 38.23
CA GLN A 710 13.12 18.19 38.69
C GLN A 710 11.63 17.81 38.66
N GLY A 711 10.76 18.69 39.17
CA GLY A 711 9.31 18.47 39.16
C GLY A 711 8.72 18.35 37.74
N LEU A 712 9.21 19.17 36.80
CA LEU A 712 8.80 19.11 35.39
C LEU A 712 9.35 17.88 34.69
N LEU A 713 10.62 17.55 34.90
CA LEU A 713 11.29 16.38 34.33
C LEU A 713 10.57 15.10 34.78
N LYS A 714 10.26 14.97 36.07
CA LYS A 714 9.50 13.82 36.60
C LYS A 714 8.13 13.68 35.93
N LYS A 715 7.36 14.77 35.83
CA LYS A 715 6.06 14.77 35.15
C LYS A 715 6.17 14.43 33.67
N MET A 716 7.26 14.85 33.03
CA MET A 716 7.48 14.64 31.61
C MET A 716 7.93 13.20 31.31
N VAL A 717 8.89 12.66 32.05
CA VAL A 717 9.38 11.28 31.87
C VAL A 717 8.30 10.28 32.21
N GLN A 718 7.44 10.56 33.21
CA GLN A 718 6.25 9.77 33.47
C GLN A 718 5.30 9.68 32.26
N ARG A 719 5.40 10.59 31.28
CA ARG A 719 4.61 10.61 30.04
C ARG A 719 5.26 9.85 28.88
N PHE A 720 6.44 9.27 29.02
CA PHE A 720 7.12 8.55 27.95
C PHE A 720 7.52 7.16 28.43
N HIS A 721 7.39 6.14 27.58
CA HIS A 721 7.86 4.80 27.91
C HIS A 721 9.39 4.74 27.95
N SER A 722 10.03 5.47 27.04
CA SER A 722 11.47 5.50 26.89
C SER A 722 11.97 6.94 26.84
N SER A 723 12.74 7.33 27.86
CA SER A 723 13.34 8.66 27.99
C SER A 723 14.82 8.53 28.34
N ALA A 724 15.66 9.29 27.66
CA ALA A 724 17.08 9.38 27.97
C ALA A 724 17.57 10.83 28.06
N TRP A 725 18.62 11.03 28.85
CA TRP A 725 19.34 12.29 28.96
C TRP A 725 20.81 12.06 28.66
N LEU A 726 21.23 12.62 27.52
CA LEU A 726 22.61 12.74 27.09
C LEU A 726 23.31 13.87 27.83
N HIS A 727 24.36 13.55 28.59
CA HIS A 727 25.10 14.54 29.37
C HIS A 727 26.62 14.35 29.23
N PRO A 728 27.42 15.42 29.38
CA PRO A 728 28.87 15.32 29.36
C PRO A 728 29.43 14.70 30.64
N LEU A 729 30.69 14.26 30.57
CA LEU A 729 31.45 13.76 31.72
C LEU A 729 31.57 14.87 32.79
N PRO A 730 30.94 14.71 33.97
CA PRO A 730 30.81 15.80 34.92
C PRO A 730 32.15 16.14 35.60
N LYS A 731 32.50 17.44 35.63
CA LYS A 731 33.70 17.94 36.35
C LYS A 731 33.60 17.61 37.85
N ARG A 732 34.73 17.50 38.56
CA ARG A 732 34.85 17.00 39.97
C ARG A 732 33.78 17.52 40.97
N GLY A 733 33.22 18.73 40.80
CA GLY A 733 32.15 19.28 41.64
C GLY A 733 30.70 19.04 41.18
N MET A 734 30.50 18.49 39.98
CA MET A 734 29.18 18.22 39.36
C MET A 734 28.85 16.71 39.30
N ARG A 735 29.71 15.83 39.83
CA ARG A 735 29.55 14.36 39.71
C ARG A 735 28.30 13.81 40.40
N ARG A 736 27.78 14.49 41.41
CA ARG A 736 26.51 14.14 42.06
C ARG A 736 25.31 14.88 41.45
N TRP A 737 25.57 15.96 40.71
CA TRP A 737 24.59 16.95 40.28
C TRP A 737 23.53 16.40 39.29
N ILE A 738 23.96 15.75 38.22
CA ILE A 738 23.07 15.21 37.18
C ILE A 738 22.32 13.96 37.68
N PRO A 739 22.98 13.01 38.38
CA PRO A 739 22.28 11.93 39.07
C PRO A 739 21.21 12.42 40.06
N ASP A 740 21.50 13.42 40.90
CA ASP A 740 20.54 13.98 41.87
C ASP A 740 19.31 14.63 41.18
N LEU A 741 19.50 15.19 39.98
CA LEU A 741 18.39 15.70 39.15
C LEU A 741 17.55 14.56 38.54
N ALA A 742 18.18 13.44 38.21
CA ALA A 742 17.56 12.30 37.55
C ALA A 742 16.90 11.29 38.52
N ASP A 743 17.38 11.21 39.76
CA ASP A 743 17.07 10.17 40.77
C ASP A 743 15.56 10.01 41.04
N SER A 744 14.80 11.10 40.85
CA SER A 744 13.35 11.13 41.07
C SER A 744 12.50 10.86 39.81
N SER A 745 13.11 10.78 38.63
CA SER A 745 12.44 10.89 37.33
C SER A 745 12.45 9.62 36.47
N LYS A 746 13.20 8.56 36.84
CA LYS A 746 13.38 7.31 36.05
C LYS A 746 13.92 7.52 34.62
N ILE A 747 14.54 8.66 34.33
CA ILE A 747 15.20 8.91 33.04
C ILE A 747 16.51 8.13 32.95
N GLN A 748 16.80 7.52 31.80
CA GLN A 748 18.08 6.86 31.58
C GLN A 748 19.16 7.92 31.33
N LEU A 749 20.19 7.95 32.18
CA LEU A 749 21.35 8.82 31.96
C LEU A 749 22.31 8.12 31.00
N ILE A 750 22.75 8.86 29.97
CA ILE A 750 23.72 8.40 28.98
C ILE A 750 24.85 9.41 28.96
N GLU A 751 26.00 9.02 29.49
CA GLU A 751 27.19 9.86 29.51
C GLU A 751 27.84 9.85 28.13
N ILE A 752 28.20 11.03 27.59
CA ILE A 752 28.93 11.18 26.32
C ILE A 752 30.09 12.16 26.52
N GLY A 753 31.33 11.74 26.27
CA GLY A 753 32.51 12.58 26.49
C GLY A 753 33.78 12.03 25.91
#